data_AF-A0A7S1KK13-F1
#
_entry.id   AF-A0A7S1KK13-F1
#
_cell.length_a   1.000
_cell.length_b   1.000
_cell.length_c   1.000
_cell.angle_alpha   90.00
_cell.angle_beta   90.00
_cell.angle_gamma   90.00
#
_symmetry.space_group_name_H-M   'P 1'
#
loop_
_entity.id
_entity.type
_entity.pdbx_description
1 polymer ?
#
loop_
_entity_poly.entity_id
_entity_poly.type
_entity_poly.pdbx_seq_one_letter_code
_entity_poly.pdbx_strand_id
1 'polypeptide(L)'
;YRPTAADESDSGERLLRPNGVEEAVRSTLLSMHWLEAPPSQYQSPFFDLKWSIRDDQSEYNRLIDGQCFNHFRGNRELTTKGGLTRTLLRYSSEALVNTDTFFPTSYDLGNAIDRQDFLHCFRVSAAYGVLKRHLSIRALLIRTCGSVEDTYAHYARLDRPKTHTNGSSGQQHQQEWPCVYYCNRRLLQLAYKIVEQFAAEVDPNELRESADVFLTDTEWMALLHYAQCLQDDLYREESPYAQPPFVRYIRERGVPDADWGPPTHAFDVSVERLMDDLAERWPQMGLHGSMCTIWILKPSSCSKASGVQCLSDHAEICKAGSQLSNRIIQKYIERPLLVASGRKFDVRQWVLVSSISPLTIYMHTQPYLRLCNLPFDLGDLKNRQKHISNWEVNRGGSYVCEGAVKPLSALIDELPKGAWEGRLLPQIRYIILHTILAATHSLTGREKSFELYGFDILIDEDLHPWLLEVNLSPACSPRTAWLKEMCTHMARGMIDIALHGRCEGGSPWQLILDEDPTDEWEQPKMCVPGSDETYTHKIDKETSSADDKSTCTSPPMSIVPYADEPLKVTGRRIDIEVERRFDTRVTRHTAAIVIQRHVIPYLQRIRIDHFIKMPAIVRIQKAIRRYIARRRMACLRLNSLLSMLQPL
;
A
#
# COMPACT_ATOMS: atom_id res chain seq x y z
N TYR A 1 17.76 43.68 -24.87
CA TYR A 1 16.91 44.77 -24.37
C TYR A 1 16.16 44.27 -23.14
N ARG A 2 16.65 44.58 -21.93
CA ARG A 2 15.78 44.95 -20.80
C ARG A 2 16.41 46.21 -20.22
N PRO A 3 15.77 47.38 -20.30
CA PRO A 3 16.20 48.54 -19.55
C PRO A 3 15.82 48.36 -18.08
N THR A 4 16.62 49.03 -17.27
CA THR A 4 16.58 49.26 -15.83
C THR A 4 15.22 49.35 -15.15
N ALA A 5 15.21 48.91 -13.90
CA ALA A 5 14.17 49.11 -12.89
C ALA A 5 13.77 50.59 -12.75
N ALA A 6 12.47 50.86 -12.93
CA ALA A 6 11.66 51.89 -12.25
C ALA A 6 10.30 51.95 -12.96
N ASP A 7 9.26 51.41 -12.33
CA ASP A 7 7.86 51.86 -12.33
C ASP A 7 6.90 50.69 -12.10
N GLU A 8 6.15 50.78 -11.00
CA GLU A 8 5.06 49.88 -10.60
C GLU A 8 3.81 50.12 -11.47
N SER A 9 3.96 49.94 -12.78
CA SER A 9 2.86 49.65 -13.70
C SER A 9 3.33 48.51 -14.61
N ASP A 10 3.09 47.26 -14.18
CA ASP A 10 3.48 46.03 -14.87
C ASP A 10 2.69 45.86 -16.17
N SER A 11 2.97 46.69 -17.17
CA SER A 11 2.50 46.57 -18.56
C SER A 11 3.50 45.80 -19.43
N GLY A 12 4.40 45.04 -18.80
CA GLY A 12 5.38 44.20 -19.50
C GLY A 12 4.69 42.95 -20.05
N GLU A 13 4.68 42.78 -21.37
CA GLU A 13 4.23 41.55 -22.01
C GLU A 13 5.02 40.36 -21.45
N ARG A 14 4.33 39.40 -20.79
CA ARG A 14 4.95 38.21 -20.23
C ARG A 14 5.07 37.13 -21.30
N LEU A 15 6.24 36.50 -21.39
CA LEU A 15 6.55 35.55 -22.46
C LEU A 15 6.60 34.10 -21.97
N LEU A 16 5.71 33.27 -22.52
CA LEU A 16 5.70 31.82 -22.40
C LEU A 16 6.63 31.20 -23.44
N ARG A 17 7.54 30.34 -22.99
CA ARG A 17 8.33 29.44 -23.85
C ARG A 17 7.75 28.02 -23.77
N PRO A 18 6.93 27.60 -24.75
CA PRO A 18 6.24 26.32 -24.69
C PRO A 18 7.16 25.16 -25.10
N ASN A 19 7.04 24.02 -24.43
CA ASN A 19 7.49 22.72 -24.91
C ASN A 19 6.44 21.68 -24.54
N GLY A 20 5.46 21.52 -25.44
CA GLY A 20 4.36 20.58 -25.27
C GLY A 20 3.35 20.96 -24.18
N VAL A 21 3.04 22.25 -24.09
CA VAL A 21 2.03 22.80 -23.17
C VAL A 21 0.67 22.22 -23.45
N GLU A 22 0.00 21.73 -22.41
CA GLU A 22 -1.38 21.27 -22.48
C GLU A 22 -2.34 22.42 -22.85
N GLU A 23 -3.36 22.12 -23.66
CA GLU A 23 -4.32 23.12 -24.19
C GLU A 23 -4.92 23.99 -23.07
N ALA A 24 -5.34 23.40 -21.95
CA ALA A 24 -5.93 24.14 -20.84
C ALA A 24 -4.96 25.16 -20.22
N VAL A 25 -3.69 24.79 -20.04
CA VAL A 25 -2.65 25.68 -19.52
C VAL A 25 -2.35 26.79 -20.53
N ARG A 26 -2.19 26.42 -21.80
CA ARG A 26 -1.93 27.36 -22.90
C ARG A 26 -3.03 28.39 -23.02
N SER A 27 -4.29 27.97 -23.13
CA SER A 27 -5.45 28.85 -23.25
C SER A 27 -5.61 29.76 -22.04
N THR A 28 -5.28 29.27 -20.84
CA THR A 28 -5.33 30.07 -19.61
C THR A 28 -4.26 31.15 -19.58
N LEU A 29 -3.02 30.85 -19.98
CA LEU A 29 -1.95 31.84 -20.07
C LEU A 29 -2.28 32.91 -21.12
N LEU A 30 -2.78 32.51 -22.30
CA LEU A 30 -3.19 33.44 -23.35
C LEU A 30 -4.34 34.34 -22.91
N SER A 31 -5.31 33.83 -22.13
CA SER A 31 -6.39 34.66 -21.59
C SER A 31 -5.93 35.61 -20.48
N MET A 32 -4.78 35.34 -19.86
CA MET A 32 -4.06 36.25 -18.96
C MET A 32 -3.13 37.23 -19.70
N HIS A 33 -3.27 37.39 -21.02
CA HIS A 33 -2.42 38.26 -21.85
C HIS A 33 -0.93 37.86 -21.89
N TRP A 34 -0.59 36.59 -21.64
CA TRP A 34 0.74 36.10 -21.94
C TRP A 34 0.94 35.95 -23.44
N LEU A 35 2.13 36.28 -23.92
CA LEU A 35 2.56 36.00 -25.28
C LEU A 35 3.23 34.64 -25.34
N GLU A 36 3.01 33.91 -26.43
CA GLU A 36 3.72 32.67 -26.70
C GLU A 36 4.89 32.93 -27.65
N ALA A 37 6.09 32.52 -27.24
CA ALA A 37 7.28 32.65 -28.07
C ALA A 37 7.10 31.89 -29.40
N PRO A 38 7.47 32.46 -30.55
CA PRO A 38 7.45 31.72 -31.81
C PRO A 38 8.53 30.62 -31.82
N PRO A 39 8.39 29.56 -32.65
CA PRO A 39 9.37 28.48 -32.73
C PRO A 39 10.82 28.92 -33.00
N SER A 40 10.99 30.02 -33.74
CA SER A 40 12.31 30.64 -33.99
C SER A 40 13.02 31.14 -32.73
N GLN A 41 12.27 31.37 -31.65
CA GLN A 41 12.77 31.88 -30.37
C GLN A 41 12.79 30.81 -29.27
N TYR A 42 12.55 29.53 -29.56
CA TYR A 42 12.61 28.47 -28.54
C TYR A 42 13.98 28.29 -27.90
N GLN A 43 15.06 28.71 -28.58
CA GLN A 43 16.42 28.74 -28.04
C GLN A 43 16.75 30.06 -27.31
N SER A 44 15.84 31.04 -27.32
CA SER A 44 16.03 32.30 -26.62
C SER A 44 16.14 32.05 -25.11
N PRO A 45 17.09 32.70 -24.42
CA PRO A 45 17.14 32.71 -22.97
C PRO A 45 16.11 33.67 -22.36
N PHE A 46 15.50 34.54 -23.16
CA PHE A 46 14.52 35.53 -22.71
C PHE A 46 13.11 34.93 -22.75
N PHE A 47 12.57 34.65 -21.57
CA PHE A 47 11.19 34.22 -21.31
C PHE A 47 10.89 34.41 -19.82
N ASP A 48 9.61 34.48 -19.45
CA ASP A 48 9.17 34.61 -18.06
C ASP A 48 8.68 33.27 -17.50
N LEU A 49 8.05 32.42 -18.32
CA LEU A 49 7.67 31.05 -17.95
C LEU A 49 8.15 30.08 -19.03
N LYS A 50 8.87 29.05 -18.61
CA LYS A 50 9.12 27.87 -19.44
C LYS A 50 8.22 26.74 -18.96
N TRP A 51 7.48 26.18 -19.89
CA TRP A 51 6.73 24.96 -19.67
C TRP A 51 7.35 23.82 -20.47
N SER A 52 7.54 22.68 -19.82
CA SER A 52 8.07 21.46 -20.42
C SER A 52 7.18 20.27 -20.05
N ILE A 53 7.11 19.27 -20.93
CA ILE A 53 6.51 17.97 -20.61
C ILE A 53 7.44 17.15 -19.69
N ARG A 54 8.76 17.38 -19.78
CA ARG A 54 9.78 16.59 -19.11
C ARG A 54 10.65 17.46 -18.20
N ASP A 55 11.09 16.86 -17.10
CA ASP A 55 12.07 17.40 -16.18
C ASP A 55 13.49 17.38 -16.79
N ASP A 56 13.74 18.25 -17.78
CA ASP A 56 15.02 18.35 -18.47
C ASP A 56 16.07 19.07 -17.61
N GLN A 57 17.07 18.30 -17.16
CA GLN A 57 18.14 18.81 -16.31
C GLN A 57 18.98 19.91 -16.97
N SER A 58 19.18 19.82 -18.29
CA SER A 58 19.95 20.81 -19.06
C SER A 58 19.19 22.12 -19.18
N GLU A 59 17.87 22.06 -19.38
CA GLU A 59 17.00 23.25 -19.37
C GLU A 59 17.00 23.89 -17.99
N TYR A 60 16.83 23.09 -16.94
CA TYR A 60 16.86 23.60 -15.57
C TYR A 60 18.17 24.32 -15.25
N ASN A 61 19.33 23.77 -15.68
CA ASN A 61 20.64 24.40 -15.47
C ASN A 61 20.81 25.74 -16.21
N ARG A 62 20.01 26.00 -17.25
CA ARG A 62 20.07 27.24 -18.05
C ARG A 62 19.10 28.31 -17.56
N LEU A 63 18.27 28.03 -16.55
CA LEU A 63 17.33 29.00 -15.98
C LEU A 63 18.11 30.12 -15.28
N ILE A 64 17.66 31.36 -15.46
CA ILE A 64 18.15 32.53 -14.71
C ILE A 64 17.12 32.96 -13.67
N ASP A 65 17.57 33.73 -12.68
CA ASP A 65 16.74 34.20 -11.57
C ASP A 65 15.50 34.97 -12.07
N GLY A 66 14.38 34.73 -11.41
CA GLY A 66 13.09 35.33 -11.76
C GLY A 66 12.31 34.60 -12.86
N GLN A 67 12.90 33.67 -13.62
CA GLN A 67 12.16 32.84 -14.58
C GLN A 67 11.35 31.76 -13.87
N CYS A 68 10.15 31.47 -14.36
CA CYS A 68 9.31 30.39 -13.85
C CYS A 68 9.55 29.09 -14.61
N PHE A 69 9.54 27.95 -13.92
CA PHE A 69 9.67 26.63 -14.55
C PHE A 69 8.77 25.59 -13.88
N ASN A 70 8.01 24.86 -14.67
CA ASN A 70 6.99 23.92 -14.19
C ASN A 70 7.55 22.57 -13.71
N HIS A 71 8.84 22.49 -13.38
CA HIS A 71 9.42 21.28 -12.79
C HIS A 71 10.43 21.53 -11.67
N PHE A 72 10.49 20.57 -10.76
CA PHE A 72 11.62 20.35 -9.86
C PHE A 72 12.66 19.39 -10.47
N ARG A 73 13.83 19.30 -9.82
CA ARG A 73 14.79 18.22 -10.08
C ARG A 73 14.50 17.03 -9.18
N GLY A 74 14.81 15.83 -9.66
CA GLY A 74 14.71 14.60 -8.88
C GLY A 74 13.33 13.93 -8.92
N ASN A 75 12.41 14.41 -9.78
CA ASN A 75 11.04 13.88 -9.87
C ASN A 75 10.94 12.38 -10.14
N ARG A 76 11.98 11.76 -10.71
CA ARG A 76 12.03 10.32 -10.94
C ARG A 76 11.87 9.50 -9.66
N GLU A 77 12.20 10.06 -8.49
CA GLU A 77 11.99 9.42 -7.20
C GLU A 77 10.51 9.24 -6.84
N LEU A 78 9.62 10.09 -7.37
CA LEU A 78 8.17 9.94 -7.19
C LEU A 78 7.48 9.32 -8.40
N THR A 79 7.97 9.67 -9.59
CA THR A 79 7.19 9.47 -10.82
C THR A 79 7.56 8.21 -11.59
N THR A 80 8.67 7.57 -11.22
CA THR A 80 8.98 6.21 -11.68
C THR A 80 8.51 5.19 -10.65
N LYS A 81 8.08 4.02 -11.13
CA LYS A 81 7.57 2.95 -10.26
C LYS A 81 8.63 2.45 -9.28
N GLY A 82 9.87 2.29 -9.75
CA GLY A 82 11.01 1.90 -8.91
C GLY A 82 11.48 3.02 -7.98
N GLY A 83 11.47 4.28 -8.43
CA GLY A 83 11.76 5.43 -7.57
C GLY A 83 10.78 5.52 -6.40
N LEU A 84 9.47 5.48 -6.70
CA LEU A 84 8.42 5.59 -5.70
C LEU A 84 8.51 4.45 -4.67
N THR A 85 8.70 3.22 -5.14
CA THR A 85 8.85 2.04 -4.28
C THR A 85 10.03 2.20 -3.32
N ARG A 86 11.21 2.57 -3.81
CA ARG A 86 12.40 2.75 -2.96
C ARG A 86 12.25 3.93 -2.01
N THR A 87 11.65 5.03 -2.47
CA THR A 87 11.44 6.24 -1.70
C THR A 87 10.52 5.99 -0.51
N LEU A 88 9.38 5.33 -0.73
CA LEU A 88 8.45 4.98 0.34
C LEU A 88 9.03 3.93 1.29
N LEU A 89 9.73 2.91 0.79
CA LEU A 89 10.40 1.92 1.64
C LEU A 89 11.44 2.57 2.57
N ARG A 90 12.26 3.47 2.03
CA ARG A 90 13.23 4.24 2.83
C ARG A 90 12.51 5.10 3.86
N TYR A 91 11.48 5.82 3.45
CA TYR A 91 10.69 6.69 4.33
C TYR A 91 10.05 5.93 5.49
N SER A 92 9.53 4.72 5.24
CA SER A 92 8.98 3.84 6.27
C SER A 92 10.00 3.57 7.39
N SER A 93 11.26 3.34 7.01
CA SER A 93 12.34 3.10 7.97
C SER A 93 12.86 4.36 8.69
N GLU A 94 12.74 5.53 8.08
CA GLU A 94 13.31 6.79 8.59
C GLU A 94 12.33 7.58 9.45
N ALA A 95 11.05 7.62 9.07
CA ALA A 95 10.03 8.50 9.66
C ALA A 95 9.06 7.81 10.63
N LEU A 96 9.24 6.51 10.89
CA LEU A 96 8.30 5.68 11.67
C LEU A 96 6.87 5.70 11.12
N VAL A 97 6.71 5.97 9.82
CA VAL A 97 5.43 5.95 9.12
C VAL A 97 5.28 4.61 8.42
N ASN A 98 4.28 3.82 8.78
CA ASN A 98 4.04 2.55 8.10
C ASN A 98 3.43 2.81 6.71
N THR A 99 4.25 2.76 5.65
CA THR A 99 3.77 2.96 4.28
C THR A 99 2.89 1.81 3.77
N ASP A 100 2.95 0.63 4.40
CA ASP A 100 2.11 -0.50 4.02
C ASP A 100 0.63 -0.24 4.30
N THR A 101 0.30 0.78 5.09
CA THR A 101 -1.10 1.20 5.30
C THR A 101 -1.67 1.96 4.12
N PHE A 102 -0.91 2.30 3.08
CA PHE A 102 -1.47 3.04 1.95
C PHE A 102 -0.78 2.81 0.59
N PHE A 103 0.35 2.11 0.56
CA PHE A 103 1.03 1.74 -0.66
C PHE A 103 1.16 0.22 -0.74
N PRO A 104 0.54 -0.45 -1.73
CA PRO A 104 0.62 -1.90 -1.85
C PRO A 104 2.07 -2.37 -1.99
N THR A 105 2.43 -3.42 -1.24
CA THR A 105 3.80 -3.94 -1.18
C THR A 105 4.34 -4.19 -2.58
N SER A 106 5.54 -3.70 -2.83
CA SER A 106 6.17 -3.67 -4.15
C SER A 106 7.64 -4.05 -4.07
N TYR A 107 8.12 -4.80 -5.05
CA TYR A 107 9.47 -5.33 -5.11
C TYR A 107 10.11 -5.06 -6.47
N ASP A 108 11.40 -4.71 -6.50
CA ASP A 108 12.17 -4.61 -7.73
C ASP A 108 12.76 -5.98 -8.12
N LEU A 109 12.18 -6.62 -9.13
CA LEU A 109 12.65 -7.93 -9.59
C LEU A 109 14.06 -7.87 -10.20
N GLY A 110 14.62 -6.70 -10.48
CA GLY A 110 16.04 -6.53 -10.81
C GLY A 110 16.97 -6.81 -9.63
N ASN A 111 16.52 -6.57 -8.39
CA ASN A 111 17.29 -6.78 -7.17
C ASN A 111 17.14 -8.22 -6.65
N ALA A 112 18.25 -8.86 -6.30
CA ALA A 112 18.23 -10.25 -5.80
C ALA A 112 17.56 -10.40 -4.44
N ILE A 113 17.68 -9.39 -3.57
CA ILE A 113 17.09 -9.39 -2.23
C ILE A 113 15.58 -9.23 -2.36
N ASP A 114 15.11 -8.19 -3.06
CA ASP A 114 13.69 -7.98 -3.35
C ASP A 114 13.03 -9.18 -4.03
N ARG A 115 13.74 -9.92 -4.90
CA ARG A 115 13.23 -11.17 -5.48
C ARG A 115 12.97 -12.24 -4.43
N GLN A 116 13.87 -12.40 -3.45
CA GLN A 116 13.70 -13.38 -2.38
C GLN A 116 12.56 -12.96 -1.45
N ASP A 117 12.49 -11.68 -1.09
CA ASP A 117 11.43 -11.12 -0.25
C ASP A 117 10.07 -11.26 -0.93
N PHE A 118 9.99 -10.96 -2.23
CA PHE A 118 8.80 -11.22 -3.04
C PHE A 118 8.37 -12.69 -2.98
N LEU A 119 9.29 -13.64 -3.17
CA LEU A 119 8.96 -15.08 -3.15
C LEU A 119 8.44 -15.52 -1.79
N HIS A 120 9.02 -15.00 -0.71
CA HIS A 120 8.53 -15.24 0.65
C HIS A 120 7.11 -14.68 0.82
N CYS A 121 6.88 -13.42 0.46
CA CYS A 121 5.54 -12.82 0.56
C CYS A 121 4.50 -13.51 -0.33
N PHE A 122 4.88 -13.96 -1.53
CA PHE A 122 4.01 -14.73 -2.41
C PHE A 122 3.56 -16.04 -1.75
N ARG A 123 4.51 -16.75 -1.13
CA ARG A 123 4.26 -18.00 -0.40
C ARG A 123 3.37 -17.79 0.82
N VAL A 124 3.61 -16.74 1.60
CA VAL A 124 2.74 -16.33 2.71
C VAL A 124 1.33 -16.03 2.21
N SER A 125 1.21 -15.27 1.11
CA SER A 125 -0.08 -14.94 0.49
C SER A 125 -0.86 -16.18 0.03
N ALA A 126 -0.16 -17.18 -0.51
CA ALA A 126 -0.74 -18.46 -0.91
C ALA A 126 -1.21 -19.28 0.31
N ALA A 127 -0.39 -19.37 1.34
CA ALA A 127 -0.74 -20.05 2.60
C ALA A 127 -1.95 -19.38 3.27
N TYR A 128 -1.95 -18.04 3.34
CA TYR A 128 -3.09 -17.26 3.81
C TYR A 128 -4.36 -17.53 2.99
N GLY A 129 -4.24 -17.55 1.66
CA GLY A 129 -5.37 -17.89 0.77
C GLY A 129 -5.95 -19.28 1.01
N VAL A 130 -5.09 -20.27 1.29
CA VAL A 130 -5.51 -21.63 1.69
C VAL A 130 -6.33 -21.60 2.97
N LEU A 131 -5.85 -20.92 4.03
CA LEU A 131 -6.57 -20.82 5.30
C LEU A 131 -7.89 -20.04 5.17
N LYS A 132 -7.88 -18.92 4.45
CA LYS A 132 -9.07 -18.11 4.18
C LYS A 132 -10.14 -18.90 3.44
N ARG A 133 -9.76 -19.64 2.41
CA ARG A 133 -10.67 -20.49 1.64
C ARG A 133 -11.20 -21.65 2.48
N HIS A 134 -10.34 -22.25 3.31
CA HIS A 134 -10.74 -23.28 4.27
C HIS A 134 -11.84 -22.81 5.23
N LEU A 135 -11.66 -21.65 5.88
CA LEU A 135 -12.68 -21.08 6.75
C LEU A 135 -13.99 -20.78 6.01
N SER A 136 -13.90 -20.34 4.75
CA SER A 136 -15.06 -20.06 3.91
C SER A 136 -15.85 -21.34 3.57
N ILE A 137 -15.15 -22.44 3.27
CA ILE A 137 -15.75 -23.75 3.03
C ILE A 137 -16.36 -24.32 4.31
N ARG A 138 -15.66 -24.20 5.45
CA ARG A 138 -16.17 -24.61 6.77
C ARG A 138 -17.48 -23.88 7.10
N ALA A 139 -17.55 -22.57 6.91
CA ALA A 139 -18.76 -21.79 7.14
C ALA A 139 -19.93 -22.25 6.25
N LEU A 140 -19.66 -22.63 4.99
CA LEU A 140 -20.67 -23.23 4.13
C LEU A 140 -21.14 -24.59 4.66
N LEU A 141 -20.21 -25.46 5.07
CA LEU A 141 -20.52 -26.79 5.59
C LEU A 141 -21.31 -26.75 6.89
N ILE A 142 -21.01 -25.83 7.81
CA ILE A 142 -21.79 -25.64 9.04
C ILE A 142 -23.23 -25.28 8.69
N ARG A 143 -23.44 -24.36 7.73
CA ARG A 143 -24.79 -24.02 7.25
C ARG A 143 -25.51 -25.20 6.61
N THR A 144 -24.80 -26.06 5.89
CA THR A 144 -25.38 -27.23 5.22
C THR A 144 -25.69 -28.38 6.21
N CYS A 145 -24.80 -28.63 7.17
CA CYS A 145 -24.95 -29.70 8.16
C CYS A 145 -25.86 -29.31 9.33
N GLY A 146 -26.12 -28.01 9.53
CA GLY A 146 -27.01 -27.48 10.56
C GLY A 146 -26.31 -27.11 11.87
N SER A 147 -25.18 -27.73 12.20
CA SER A 147 -24.37 -27.40 13.38
C SER A 147 -22.89 -27.69 13.17
N VAL A 148 -22.06 -27.14 14.05
CA VAL A 148 -20.61 -27.41 14.10
C VAL A 148 -20.39 -28.89 14.40
N GLU A 149 -21.11 -29.42 15.40
CA GLU A 149 -21.05 -30.81 15.84
C GLU A 149 -21.36 -31.78 14.70
N ASP A 150 -22.41 -31.50 13.92
CA ASP A 150 -22.82 -32.32 12.78
C ASP A 150 -21.78 -32.29 11.65
N THR A 151 -21.13 -31.14 11.41
CA THR A 151 -20.04 -31.02 10.44
C THR A 151 -18.83 -31.89 10.83
N TYR A 152 -18.37 -31.85 12.09
CA TYR A 152 -17.24 -32.70 12.49
C TYR A 152 -17.62 -34.17 12.65
N ALA A 153 -18.88 -34.49 13.01
CA ALA A 153 -19.38 -35.85 12.95
C ALA A 153 -19.44 -36.36 11.49
N HIS A 154 -19.77 -35.50 10.53
CA HIS A 154 -19.68 -35.79 9.10
C HIS A 154 -18.22 -36.06 8.68
N TYR A 155 -17.28 -35.19 9.03
CA TYR A 155 -15.84 -35.41 8.81
C TYR A 155 -15.34 -36.73 9.40
N ALA A 156 -15.68 -37.04 10.66
CA ALA A 156 -15.24 -38.25 11.33
C ALA A 156 -15.79 -39.55 10.71
N ARG A 157 -16.95 -39.48 10.03
CA ARG A 157 -17.50 -40.60 9.25
C ARG A 157 -16.69 -40.88 7.98
N LEU A 158 -16.08 -39.85 7.41
CA LEU A 158 -15.37 -39.90 6.14
C LEU A 158 -13.90 -40.29 6.31
N ASP A 159 -13.32 -40.02 7.49
CA ASP A 159 -11.96 -40.42 7.88
C ASP A 159 -11.82 -41.93 8.20
N ARG A 160 -12.94 -42.68 8.22
CA ARG A 160 -12.91 -44.12 8.51
C ARG A 160 -12.45 -44.91 7.28
N PRO A 161 -11.45 -45.80 7.40
CA PRO A 161 -11.06 -46.68 6.31
C PRO A 161 -12.25 -47.56 5.93
N LYS A 162 -12.64 -47.55 4.64
CA LYS A 162 -13.66 -48.47 4.12
C LYS A 162 -13.12 -49.89 4.25
N THR A 163 -13.53 -50.61 5.30
CA THR A 163 -13.30 -52.05 5.38
C THR A 163 -14.10 -52.70 4.26
N HIS A 164 -13.42 -53.28 3.28
CA HIS A 164 -14.06 -54.13 2.28
C HIS A 164 -14.63 -55.37 2.97
N THR A 165 -15.87 -55.30 3.43
CA THR A 165 -16.64 -56.50 3.77
C THR A 165 -17.17 -57.07 2.46
N ASN A 166 -16.65 -58.23 2.06
CA ASN A 166 -17.22 -59.05 1.00
C ASN A 166 -18.63 -59.49 1.42
N GLY A 167 -19.62 -58.64 1.14
CA GLY A 167 -21.03 -58.88 1.39
C GLY A 167 -21.80 -58.64 0.11
N SER A 168 -22.12 -59.73 -0.59
CA SER A 168 -22.99 -59.78 -1.74
C SER A 168 -24.42 -59.41 -1.35
N SER A 169 -24.80 -58.15 -1.54
CA SER A 169 -26.19 -57.74 -1.76
C SER A 169 -26.21 -56.42 -2.50
N GLY A 170 -26.66 -56.48 -3.75
CA GLY A 170 -26.79 -55.33 -4.63
C GLY A 170 -27.82 -54.34 -4.12
N GLN A 171 -27.35 -53.30 -3.47
CA GLN A 171 -27.93 -51.96 -3.56
C GLN A 171 -26.75 -51.01 -3.75
N GLN A 172 -26.71 -50.35 -4.91
CA GLN A 172 -25.78 -49.26 -5.16
C GLN A 172 -26.07 -48.16 -4.13
N HIS A 173 -25.34 -48.15 -3.02
CA HIS A 173 -25.25 -46.96 -2.18
C HIS A 173 -24.66 -45.85 -3.05
N GLN A 174 -25.54 -44.92 -3.47
CA GLN A 174 -25.17 -43.64 -4.06
C GLN A 174 -24.16 -42.98 -3.11
N GLN A 175 -22.89 -42.98 -3.52
CA GLN A 175 -21.79 -42.43 -2.75
C GLN A 175 -21.78 -40.90 -2.89
N GLU A 176 -22.40 -40.20 -1.95
CA GLU A 176 -22.27 -38.76 -1.78
C GLU A 176 -20.83 -38.40 -1.35
N TRP A 177 -20.02 -37.83 -2.24
CA TRP A 177 -18.69 -37.29 -1.89
C TRP A 177 -18.42 -36.00 -2.66
N PRO A 178 -18.39 -34.84 -1.96
CA PRO A 178 -17.61 -33.72 -2.51
C PRO A 178 -16.68 -33.00 -1.50
N CYS A 179 -16.98 -32.93 -0.20
CA CYS A 179 -16.39 -31.88 0.66
C CYS A 179 -15.06 -32.19 1.37
N VAL A 180 -14.67 -33.46 1.51
CA VAL A 180 -13.51 -33.87 2.35
C VAL A 180 -12.17 -33.62 1.67
N TYR A 181 -12.15 -33.64 0.33
CA TYR A 181 -10.94 -33.39 -0.45
C TYR A 181 -10.48 -31.93 -0.41
N TYR A 182 -11.33 -31.01 0.06
CA TYR A 182 -10.97 -29.60 0.25
C TYR A 182 -10.23 -29.32 1.55
N CYS A 183 -10.08 -30.30 2.44
CA CYS A 183 -9.70 -30.08 3.82
C CYS A 183 -8.51 -30.97 4.21
N ASN A 184 -7.42 -30.89 3.43
CA ASN A 184 -6.22 -31.66 3.73
C ASN A 184 -5.56 -31.13 5.00
N ARG A 185 -5.69 -31.86 6.12
CA ARG A 185 -5.13 -31.46 7.41
C ARG A 185 -3.64 -31.14 7.35
N ARG A 186 -2.82 -31.93 6.65
CA ARG A 186 -1.36 -31.70 6.58
C ARG A 186 -1.02 -30.37 5.90
N LEU A 187 -1.64 -30.06 4.76
CA LEU A 187 -1.39 -28.83 4.02
C LEU A 187 -1.97 -27.61 4.73
N LEU A 188 -3.12 -27.77 5.40
CA LEU A 188 -3.67 -26.75 6.28
C LEU A 188 -2.71 -26.46 7.45
N GLN A 189 -2.11 -27.50 8.06
CA GLN A 189 -1.10 -27.32 9.11
C GLN A 189 0.18 -26.64 8.58
N LEU A 190 0.62 -26.95 7.36
CA LEU A 190 1.75 -26.27 6.74
C LEU A 190 1.41 -24.80 6.48
N ALA A 191 0.22 -24.52 5.91
CA ALA A 191 -0.27 -23.16 5.69
C ALA A 191 -0.36 -22.38 7.01
N TYR A 192 -0.92 -23.00 8.06
CA TYR A 192 -1.00 -22.43 9.41
C TYR A 192 0.38 -22.04 9.93
N LYS A 193 1.36 -22.95 9.88
CA LYS A 193 2.73 -22.67 10.36
C LYS A 193 3.40 -21.51 9.61
N ILE A 194 3.21 -21.42 8.30
CA ILE A 194 3.77 -20.31 7.50
C ILE A 194 3.15 -18.99 7.94
N VAL A 195 1.82 -18.96 8.08
CA VAL A 195 1.06 -17.76 8.44
C VAL A 195 1.32 -17.37 9.90
N GLU A 196 1.46 -18.34 10.80
CA GLU A 196 1.83 -18.14 12.21
C GLU A 196 3.24 -17.55 12.34
N GLN A 197 4.21 -18.07 11.57
CA GLN A 197 5.55 -17.49 11.53
C GLN A 197 5.51 -16.05 11.04
N PHE A 198 4.80 -15.78 9.94
CA PHE A 198 4.66 -14.42 9.43
C PHE A 198 3.98 -13.49 10.44
N ALA A 199 2.93 -13.96 11.12
CA ALA A 199 2.24 -13.19 12.16
C ALA A 199 3.19 -12.79 13.30
N ALA A 200 4.09 -13.68 13.70
CA ALA A 200 5.12 -13.40 14.71
C ALA A 200 6.18 -12.39 14.20
N GLU A 201 6.51 -12.40 12.90
CA GLU A 201 7.44 -11.43 12.30
C GLU A 201 6.87 -10.02 12.21
N VAL A 202 5.54 -9.90 12.04
CA VAL A 202 4.84 -8.61 11.97
C VAL A 202 4.51 -8.05 13.36
N ASP A 203 4.56 -8.86 14.42
CA ASP A 203 4.33 -8.41 15.80
C ASP A 203 5.59 -7.80 16.44
N PRO A 204 5.61 -6.48 16.74
CA PRO A 204 6.75 -5.85 17.38
C PRO A 204 6.96 -6.27 18.85
N ASN A 205 6.00 -6.94 19.48
CA ASN A 205 5.99 -7.31 20.90
C ASN A 205 6.24 -8.82 21.15
N GLU A 206 6.10 -9.69 20.16
CA GLU A 206 6.38 -11.13 20.29
C GLU A 206 7.85 -11.47 19.97
N LEU A 207 8.68 -11.61 21.00
CA LEU A 207 9.98 -12.28 20.90
C LEU A 207 9.78 -13.81 21.01
N ARG A 208 9.31 -14.46 19.94
CA ARG A 208 9.40 -15.94 19.86
C ARG A 208 10.72 -16.35 19.19
N GLU A 209 11.33 -17.43 19.65
CA GLU A 209 12.37 -18.11 18.87
C GLU A 209 11.72 -18.53 17.54
N SER A 210 11.99 -17.81 16.44
CA SER A 210 11.48 -18.20 15.13
C SER A 210 12.12 -19.54 14.77
N ALA A 211 11.41 -20.63 15.01
CA ALA A 211 11.74 -21.89 14.37
C ALA A 211 11.46 -21.68 12.89
N ASP A 212 12.51 -21.45 12.09
CA ASP A 212 12.40 -21.36 10.65
C ASP A 212 11.55 -22.53 10.13
N VAL A 213 10.40 -22.20 9.50
CA VAL A 213 9.59 -23.22 8.85
C VAL A 213 10.30 -23.62 7.55
N PHE A 214 11.24 -24.54 7.67
CA PHE A 214 11.94 -25.14 6.54
C PHE A 214 11.02 -26.15 5.85
N LEU A 215 10.28 -25.68 4.86
CA LEU A 215 9.57 -26.53 3.91
C LEU A 215 10.52 -27.01 2.82
N THR A 216 10.40 -28.27 2.44
CA THR A 216 11.05 -28.80 1.24
C THR A 216 10.45 -28.18 -0.03
N ASP A 217 11.20 -28.18 -1.14
CA ASP A 217 10.68 -27.71 -2.43
C ASP A 217 9.41 -28.48 -2.84
N THR A 218 9.34 -29.77 -2.51
CA THR A 218 8.16 -30.62 -2.75
C THR A 218 6.96 -30.14 -1.94
N GLU A 219 7.13 -29.81 -0.67
CA GLU A 219 6.04 -29.30 0.18
C GLU A 219 5.56 -27.92 -0.29
N TRP A 220 6.48 -27.04 -0.72
CA TRP A 220 6.11 -25.77 -1.32
C TRP A 220 5.29 -25.94 -2.59
N MET A 221 5.74 -26.80 -3.50
CA MET A 221 5.02 -27.07 -4.75
C MET A 221 3.65 -27.70 -4.48
N ALA A 222 3.55 -28.60 -3.50
CA ALA A 222 2.27 -29.18 -3.08
C ALA A 222 1.32 -28.11 -2.52
N LEU A 223 1.80 -27.22 -1.65
CA LEU A 223 0.98 -26.14 -1.08
C LEU A 223 0.53 -25.13 -2.15
N LEU A 224 1.42 -24.73 -3.05
CA LEU A 224 1.08 -23.80 -4.13
C LEU A 224 0.07 -24.41 -5.10
N HIS A 225 0.23 -25.69 -5.45
CA HIS A 225 -0.73 -26.39 -6.29
C HIS A 225 -2.09 -26.56 -5.58
N TYR A 226 -2.07 -26.80 -4.26
CA TYR A 226 -3.29 -26.86 -3.44
C TYR A 226 -4.03 -25.52 -3.44
N ALA A 227 -3.31 -24.42 -3.22
CA ALA A 227 -3.85 -23.07 -3.29
C ALA A 227 -4.52 -22.79 -4.64
N GLN A 228 -3.87 -23.15 -5.74
CA GLN A 228 -4.42 -23.00 -7.09
C GLN A 228 -5.69 -23.86 -7.31
N CYS A 229 -5.69 -25.11 -6.88
CA CYS A 229 -6.86 -25.99 -6.98
C CYS A 229 -8.06 -25.46 -6.17
N LEU A 230 -7.82 -24.80 -5.04
CA LEU A 230 -8.85 -24.17 -4.22
C LEU A 230 -9.43 -22.89 -4.86
N GLN A 231 -8.69 -22.28 -5.78
CA GLN A 231 -9.02 -21.02 -6.48
C GLN A 231 -9.86 -21.25 -7.74
N ASP A 232 -9.48 -22.20 -8.59
CA ASP A 232 -10.05 -22.34 -9.95
C ASP A 232 -11.52 -22.81 -9.99
N ASP A 233 -12.16 -23.04 -8.83
CA ASP A 233 -13.47 -23.71 -8.73
C ASP A 233 -13.54 -24.96 -9.64
N LEU A 234 -12.39 -25.58 -9.97
CA LEU A 234 -12.15 -26.68 -10.92
C LEU A 234 -12.87 -27.99 -10.54
N TYR A 235 -13.74 -27.91 -9.55
CA TYR A 235 -14.56 -28.96 -8.98
C TYR A 235 -16.06 -28.75 -9.26
N ARG A 236 -16.43 -27.74 -10.05
CA ARG A 236 -17.79 -27.65 -10.62
C ARG A 236 -17.93 -28.61 -11.80
N GLU A 237 -18.86 -29.54 -11.63
CA GLU A 237 -19.68 -30.21 -12.64
C GLU A 237 -19.11 -31.37 -13.48
N GLU A 238 -17.80 -31.53 -13.67
CA GLU A 238 -17.29 -32.71 -14.39
C GLU A 238 -17.13 -33.93 -13.49
N SER A 239 -18.27 -34.60 -13.24
CA SER A 239 -18.40 -35.90 -12.57
C SER A 239 -18.02 -35.91 -11.07
N PRO A 240 -18.97 -36.18 -10.16
CA PRO A 240 -18.67 -36.40 -8.74
C PRO A 240 -17.79 -37.64 -8.46
N TYR A 241 -17.36 -38.35 -9.51
CA TYR A 241 -16.55 -39.56 -9.45
C TYR A 241 -15.10 -39.35 -9.92
N ALA A 242 -14.74 -38.17 -10.44
CA ALA A 242 -13.37 -37.89 -10.85
C ALA A 242 -12.48 -37.62 -9.61
N GLN A 243 -11.32 -38.27 -9.53
CA GLN A 243 -10.34 -37.92 -8.51
C GLN A 243 -9.94 -36.44 -8.68
N PRO A 244 -9.91 -35.66 -7.58
CA PRO A 244 -9.41 -34.30 -7.61
C PRO A 244 -8.06 -34.19 -8.37
N PRO A 245 -7.91 -33.24 -9.31
CA PRO A 245 -6.64 -33.01 -10.00
C PRO A 245 -5.44 -32.91 -9.04
N PHE A 246 -5.68 -32.35 -7.86
CA PHE A 246 -4.72 -32.23 -6.76
C PHE A 246 -4.24 -33.57 -6.18
N VAL A 247 -5.16 -34.51 -5.94
CA VAL A 247 -4.86 -35.84 -5.38
C VAL A 247 -4.01 -36.65 -6.37
N ARG A 248 -4.30 -36.52 -7.66
CA ARG A 248 -3.48 -37.09 -8.73
C ARG A 248 -2.06 -36.49 -8.74
N TYR A 249 -1.95 -35.16 -8.70
CA TYR A 249 -0.66 -34.45 -8.69
C TYR A 249 0.26 -34.91 -7.54
N ILE A 250 -0.31 -35.12 -6.35
CA ILE A 250 0.45 -35.51 -5.16
C ILE A 250 0.92 -36.96 -5.21
N ARG A 251 0.04 -37.88 -5.65
CA ARG A 251 0.41 -39.29 -5.83
C ARG A 251 1.52 -39.45 -6.85
N GLU A 252 1.45 -38.72 -7.96
CA GLU A 252 2.47 -38.76 -9.03
C GLU A 252 3.84 -38.22 -8.58
N ARG A 253 3.88 -37.35 -7.57
CA ARG A 253 5.12 -36.75 -7.04
C ARG A 253 5.62 -37.36 -5.73
N GLY A 254 5.01 -38.45 -5.27
CA GLY A 254 5.48 -39.20 -4.10
C GLY A 254 5.38 -38.44 -2.76
N VAL A 255 4.45 -37.49 -2.65
CA VAL A 255 4.16 -36.86 -1.35
C VAL A 255 3.49 -37.92 -0.46
N PRO A 256 4.00 -38.20 0.76
CA PRO A 256 3.52 -39.31 1.58
C PRO A 256 2.02 -39.28 1.86
N ASP A 257 1.35 -40.42 1.68
CA ASP A 257 -0.10 -40.64 1.88
C ASP A 257 -0.52 -40.75 3.37
N ALA A 258 0.39 -40.44 4.31
CA ALA A 258 0.12 -40.50 5.76
C ALA A 258 -0.34 -39.11 6.27
N ASP A 259 -1.48 -39.07 6.98
CA ASP A 259 -2.16 -37.88 7.55
C ASP A 259 -3.17 -37.12 6.66
N TRP A 260 -3.79 -37.83 5.72
CA TRP A 260 -4.85 -37.31 4.82
C TRP A 260 -6.24 -37.42 5.45
N GLY A 261 -6.45 -36.67 6.54
CA GLY A 261 -7.75 -36.59 7.22
C GLY A 261 -8.33 -35.17 7.21
N PRO A 262 -9.62 -35.00 7.56
CA PRO A 262 -10.23 -33.68 7.75
C PRO A 262 -9.63 -32.97 8.97
N PRO A 263 -9.64 -31.63 9.05
CA PRO A 263 -9.17 -30.91 10.23
C PRO A 263 -10.06 -31.17 11.44
N THR A 264 -9.52 -30.89 12.62
CA THR A 264 -10.26 -30.98 13.88
C THR A 264 -10.89 -29.63 14.22
N HIS A 265 -11.96 -29.64 15.02
CA HIS A 265 -12.57 -28.40 15.50
C HIS A 265 -11.57 -27.49 16.22
N ALA A 266 -10.71 -28.07 17.06
CA ALA A 266 -9.68 -27.33 17.76
C ALA A 266 -8.67 -26.65 16.81
N PHE A 267 -8.30 -27.32 15.72
CA PHE A 267 -7.43 -26.73 14.71
C PHE A 267 -8.10 -25.54 14.01
N ASP A 268 -9.38 -25.67 13.64
CA ASP A 268 -10.10 -24.60 12.95
C ASP A 268 -10.27 -23.36 13.84
N VAL A 269 -10.52 -23.55 15.14
CA VAL A 269 -10.53 -22.44 16.13
C VAL A 269 -9.16 -21.76 16.21
N SER A 270 -8.06 -22.51 16.14
CA SER A 270 -6.72 -21.91 16.10
C SER A 270 -6.47 -21.11 14.82
N VAL A 271 -6.98 -21.58 13.68
CA VAL A 271 -6.91 -20.85 12.40
C VAL A 271 -7.70 -19.55 12.50
N GLU A 272 -8.92 -19.57 13.02
CA GLU A 272 -9.74 -18.36 13.22
C GLU A 272 -8.99 -17.30 14.05
N ARG A 273 -8.45 -17.69 15.21
CA ARG A 273 -7.68 -16.77 16.07
C ARG A 273 -6.47 -16.19 15.36
N LEU A 274 -5.70 -17.00 14.64
CA LEU A 274 -4.53 -16.53 13.89
C LEU A 274 -4.93 -15.51 12.82
N MET A 275 -6.04 -15.73 12.13
CA MET A 275 -6.54 -14.83 11.09
C MET A 275 -7.05 -13.52 11.69
N ASP A 276 -7.74 -13.56 12.84
CA ASP A 276 -8.18 -12.38 13.58
C ASP A 276 -6.99 -11.56 14.09
N ASP A 277 -5.99 -12.22 14.71
CA ASP A 277 -4.78 -11.56 15.19
C ASP A 277 -3.96 -10.92 14.04
N LEU A 278 -3.99 -11.53 12.85
CA LEU A 278 -3.34 -10.97 11.67
C LEU A 278 -4.11 -9.78 11.09
N ALA A 279 -5.43 -9.75 11.21
CA ALA A 279 -6.25 -8.64 10.72
C ALA A 279 -5.89 -7.31 11.37
N GLU A 280 -5.53 -7.34 12.64
CA GLU A 280 -5.13 -6.15 13.39
C GLU A 280 -3.71 -5.68 13.06
N ARG A 281 -2.82 -6.62 12.72
CA ARG A 281 -1.37 -6.38 12.59
C ARG A 281 -0.88 -6.24 11.16
N TRP A 282 -1.63 -6.74 10.17
CA TRP A 282 -1.23 -6.73 8.76
C TRP A 282 -2.09 -5.76 7.93
N PRO A 283 -1.61 -4.51 7.69
CA PRO A 283 -2.43 -3.46 7.06
C PRO A 283 -2.93 -3.81 5.66
N GLN A 284 -2.19 -4.68 4.94
CA GLN A 284 -2.51 -5.06 3.57
C GLN A 284 -3.41 -6.28 3.46
N MET A 285 -3.90 -6.82 4.58
CA MET A 285 -4.82 -7.96 4.56
C MET A 285 -6.06 -7.68 3.69
N GLY A 286 -6.55 -6.43 3.70
CA GLY A 286 -7.68 -5.97 2.88
C GLY A 286 -7.45 -6.08 1.37
N LEU A 287 -6.19 -6.12 0.90
CA LEU A 287 -5.87 -6.27 -0.52
C LEU A 287 -6.19 -7.66 -1.07
N HIS A 288 -6.26 -8.67 -0.20
CA HIS A 288 -6.41 -10.07 -0.57
C HIS A 288 -7.89 -10.43 -0.78
N GLY A 289 -8.22 -10.93 -1.97
CA GLY A 289 -9.55 -11.37 -2.37
C GLY A 289 -9.75 -12.87 -2.18
N SER A 290 -10.47 -13.49 -3.11
CA SER A 290 -10.65 -14.95 -3.14
C SER A 290 -9.37 -15.68 -3.57
N MET A 291 -8.50 -15.03 -4.34
CA MET A 291 -7.29 -15.65 -4.88
C MET A 291 -6.11 -15.45 -3.93
N CYS A 292 -5.96 -14.27 -3.34
CA CYS A 292 -4.84 -13.87 -2.48
C CYS A 292 -3.46 -13.83 -3.16
N THR A 293 -3.24 -14.55 -4.27
CA THR A 293 -1.96 -14.71 -4.96
C THR A 293 -1.85 -13.87 -6.23
N ILE A 294 -2.74 -12.92 -6.48
CA ILE A 294 -2.64 -12.06 -7.66
C ILE A 294 -1.64 -10.93 -7.41
N TRP A 295 -0.71 -10.77 -8.34
CA TRP A 295 0.28 -9.71 -8.39
C TRP A 295 0.23 -9.00 -9.74
N ILE A 296 0.60 -7.73 -9.76
CA ILE A 296 0.69 -6.93 -10.99
C ILE A 296 2.14 -6.64 -11.31
N LEU A 297 2.57 -7.11 -12.48
CA LEU A 297 3.90 -6.86 -13.02
C LEU A 297 3.87 -5.57 -13.83
N LYS A 298 4.73 -4.62 -13.47
CA LYS A 298 4.82 -3.31 -14.09
C LYS A 298 6.25 -3.07 -14.62
N PRO A 299 6.46 -2.99 -15.95
CA PRO A 299 7.77 -2.66 -16.50
C PRO A 299 8.19 -1.23 -16.11
N SER A 300 9.42 -1.05 -15.63
CA SER A 300 9.86 0.22 -15.03
C SER A 300 10.09 1.35 -16.05
N SER A 301 10.31 1.04 -17.32
CA SER A 301 10.59 2.02 -18.40
C SER A 301 9.39 2.28 -19.33
N CYS A 302 8.23 1.67 -19.07
CA CYS A 302 7.07 1.78 -19.94
C CYS A 302 6.00 2.72 -19.35
N SER A 303 5.53 3.66 -20.17
CA SER A 303 4.33 4.47 -19.92
C SER A 303 3.08 3.80 -20.51
N LYS A 304 1.89 4.40 -20.31
CA LYS A 304 0.63 4.00 -20.98
C LYS A 304 0.19 2.56 -20.70
N ALA A 305 0.55 2.07 -19.51
CA ALA A 305 0.36 0.68 -19.08
C ALA A 305 0.94 -0.38 -20.03
N SER A 306 1.88 -0.03 -20.92
CA SER A 306 2.48 -1.00 -21.85
C SER A 306 3.21 -2.10 -21.08
N GLY A 307 2.91 -3.36 -21.40
CA GLY A 307 3.49 -4.54 -20.76
C GLY A 307 3.04 -4.81 -19.31
N VAL A 308 2.06 -4.06 -18.78
CA VAL A 308 1.47 -4.32 -17.45
C VAL A 308 0.57 -5.56 -17.53
N GLN A 309 0.78 -6.50 -16.61
CA GLN A 309 0.12 -7.81 -16.58
C GLN A 309 -0.24 -8.20 -15.16
N CYS A 310 -1.44 -8.76 -14.96
CA CYS A 310 -1.81 -9.44 -13.73
C CYS A 310 -1.38 -10.91 -13.85
N LEU A 311 -0.74 -11.43 -12.81
CA LEU A 311 -0.22 -12.80 -12.74
C LEU A 311 -0.63 -13.41 -11.40
N SER A 312 -1.00 -14.69 -11.42
CA SER A 312 -1.33 -15.46 -10.20
C SER A 312 -0.47 -16.71 -10.04
N ASP A 313 0.14 -17.20 -11.12
CA ASP A 313 0.95 -18.41 -11.12
C ASP A 313 2.40 -18.13 -10.72
N HIS A 314 2.91 -18.93 -9.78
CA HIS A 314 4.27 -18.82 -9.28
C HIS A 314 5.33 -18.99 -10.38
N ALA A 315 5.15 -19.96 -11.29
CA ALA A 315 6.12 -20.22 -12.34
C ALA A 315 6.13 -19.12 -13.40
N GLU A 316 4.97 -18.59 -13.77
CA GLU A 316 4.85 -17.42 -14.65
C GLU A 316 5.52 -16.20 -14.05
N ILE A 317 5.32 -15.94 -12.75
CA ILE A 317 5.95 -14.81 -12.06
C ILE A 317 7.47 -14.98 -11.96
N CYS A 318 7.96 -16.16 -11.58
CA CYS A 318 9.39 -16.46 -11.53
C CYS A 318 10.05 -16.35 -12.92
N LYS A 319 9.36 -16.81 -13.96
CA LYS A 319 9.83 -16.69 -15.34
C LYS A 319 9.87 -15.22 -15.77
N ALA A 320 8.82 -14.46 -15.47
CA ALA A 320 8.77 -13.04 -15.78
C ALA A 320 9.84 -12.22 -15.04
N GLY A 321 10.21 -12.63 -13.81
CA GLY A 321 11.26 -12.01 -13.01
C GLY A 321 12.69 -12.41 -13.39
N SER A 322 12.91 -13.64 -13.86
CA SER A 322 14.25 -14.13 -14.25
C SER A 322 14.68 -13.67 -15.65
N GLN A 323 13.74 -13.39 -16.55
CA GLN A 323 14.05 -13.08 -17.94
C GLN A 323 14.33 -11.59 -18.22
N LEU A 324 14.01 -10.67 -17.30
CA LEU A 324 14.04 -9.23 -17.59
C LEU A 324 14.48 -8.41 -16.36
N SER A 325 15.60 -7.70 -16.49
CA SER A 325 15.97 -6.63 -15.55
C SER A 325 14.97 -5.47 -15.64
N ASN A 326 14.79 -4.73 -14.53
CA ASN A 326 14.01 -3.48 -14.45
C ASN A 326 12.47 -3.64 -14.52
N ARG A 327 11.89 -4.43 -13.61
CA ARG A 327 10.43 -4.59 -13.44
C ARG A 327 10.05 -4.50 -11.96
N ILE A 328 8.96 -3.80 -11.67
CA ILE A 328 8.34 -3.80 -10.35
C ILE A 328 7.22 -4.83 -10.34
N ILE A 329 7.19 -5.68 -9.33
CA ILE A 329 6.02 -6.49 -9.01
C ILE A 329 5.35 -5.90 -7.77
N GLN A 330 4.03 -5.75 -7.82
CA GLN A 330 3.26 -5.13 -6.73
C GLN A 330 2.06 -6.01 -6.39
N LYS A 331 1.68 -6.09 -5.11
CA LYS A 331 0.47 -6.82 -4.70
C LYS A 331 -0.75 -6.22 -5.39
N TYR A 332 -1.52 -7.07 -6.06
CA TYR A 332 -2.74 -6.63 -6.73
C TYR A 332 -3.88 -6.46 -5.72
N ILE A 333 -4.66 -5.39 -5.87
CA ILE A 333 -5.85 -5.11 -5.07
C ILE A 333 -7.02 -5.91 -5.68
N GLU A 334 -7.38 -7.01 -5.03
CA GLU A 334 -8.37 -7.97 -5.54
C GLU A 334 -9.82 -7.58 -5.21
N ARG A 335 -10.00 -6.72 -4.21
CA ARG A 335 -11.29 -6.22 -3.70
C ARG A 335 -11.47 -4.72 -3.93
N PRO A 336 -11.34 -4.21 -5.16
CA PRO A 336 -11.54 -2.79 -5.41
C PRO A 336 -13.01 -2.42 -5.14
N LEU A 337 -13.25 -1.18 -4.69
CA LEU A 337 -14.58 -0.60 -4.80
C LEU A 337 -14.96 -0.57 -6.29
N LEU A 338 -16.18 -1.03 -6.57
CA LEU A 338 -16.71 -1.06 -7.93
C LEU A 338 -17.83 -0.04 -8.05
N VAL A 339 -17.85 0.68 -9.18
CA VAL A 339 -18.88 1.69 -9.48
C VAL A 339 -19.49 1.46 -10.84
N ALA A 340 -20.58 2.16 -11.16
CA ALA A 340 -21.15 2.22 -12.50
C ALA A 340 -21.28 0.85 -13.18
N SER A 341 -22.07 -0.03 -12.55
CA SER A 341 -22.33 -1.42 -12.95
C SER A 341 -21.13 -2.36 -12.80
N GLY A 342 -20.46 -2.33 -11.65
CA GLY A 342 -19.43 -3.32 -11.29
C GLY A 342 -18.08 -3.08 -11.94
N ARG A 343 -17.75 -1.84 -12.35
CA ARG A 343 -16.49 -1.52 -13.01
C ARG A 343 -15.46 -0.99 -12.03
N LYS A 344 -14.22 -1.47 -12.17
CA LYS A 344 -13.06 -0.98 -11.43
C LYS A 344 -12.71 0.44 -11.88
N PHE A 345 -12.21 1.25 -10.97
CA PHE A 345 -11.75 2.60 -11.27
C PHE A 345 -10.52 2.99 -10.43
N ASP A 346 -9.88 4.08 -10.82
CA ASP A 346 -8.99 4.84 -9.95
C ASP A 346 -9.41 6.31 -9.91
N VAL A 347 -9.01 7.01 -8.86
CA VAL A 347 -9.18 8.44 -8.65
C VAL A 347 -7.90 9.14 -9.08
N ARG A 348 -8.03 10.05 -10.06
CA ARG A 348 -6.97 11.02 -10.39
C ARG A 348 -7.14 12.25 -9.51
N GLN A 349 -6.18 12.45 -8.61
CA GLN A 349 -6.09 13.63 -7.74
C GLN A 349 -4.94 14.54 -8.19
N TRP A 350 -5.23 15.80 -8.47
CA TRP A 350 -4.19 16.79 -8.76
C TRP A 350 -3.62 17.38 -7.47
N VAL A 351 -2.30 17.50 -7.44
CA VAL A 351 -1.54 18.07 -6.32
C VAL A 351 -0.50 19.01 -6.90
N LEU A 352 -0.48 20.25 -6.40
CA LEU A 352 0.47 21.27 -6.79
C LEU A 352 1.44 21.49 -5.64
N VAL A 353 2.73 21.31 -5.91
CA VAL A 353 3.79 21.68 -4.98
C VAL A 353 4.42 22.97 -5.51
N SER A 354 4.18 24.09 -4.82
CA SER A 354 4.64 25.40 -5.25
C SER A 354 6.03 25.75 -4.73
N SER A 355 6.48 25.07 -3.67
CA SER A 355 7.81 25.23 -3.08
C SER A 355 8.22 23.95 -2.35
N ILE A 356 9.53 23.66 -2.36
CA ILE A 356 10.15 22.54 -1.63
C ILE A 356 10.83 23.01 -0.33
N SER A 357 11.17 24.31 -0.23
CA SER A 357 11.84 24.88 0.94
C SER A 357 11.49 26.37 1.07
N PRO A 358 10.51 26.75 1.91
CA PRO A 358 9.66 25.87 2.72
C PRO A 358 8.75 24.98 1.86
N LEU A 359 8.36 23.80 2.37
CA LEU A 359 7.46 22.93 1.63
C LEU A 359 6.02 23.48 1.66
N THR A 360 5.47 23.74 0.48
CA THR A 360 4.07 24.21 0.33
C THR A 360 3.33 23.33 -0.66
N ILE A 361 2.23 22.71 -0.21
CA ILE A 361 1.46 21.72 -0.96
C ILE A 361 -0.01 22.12 -1.02
N TYR A 362 -0.54 22.14 -2.24
CA TYR A 362 -1.95 22.36 -2.55
C TYR A 362 -2.57 21.11 -3.15
N MET A 363 -3.81 20.83 -2.80
CA MET A 363 -4.62 19.74 -3.35
C MET A 363 -5.86 20.32 -4.02
N HIS A 364 -6.16 19.87 -5.25
CA HIS A 364 -7.37 20.25 -5.94
C HIS A 364 -8.60 19.58 -5.30
N THR A 365 -9.67 20.31 -5.03
CA THR A 365 -10.85 19.80 -4.31
C THR A 365 -11.73 18.88 -5.17
N GLN A 366 -11.55 18.91 -6.50
CA GLN A 366 -12.32 18.11 -7.45
C GLN A 366 -11.39 17.12 -8.20
N PRO A 367 -11.17 15.90 -7.68
CA PRO A 367 -10.59 14.81 -8.46
C PRO A 367 -11.61 14.25 -9.48
N TYR A 368 -11.15 13.35 -10.35
CA TYR A 368 -12.02 12.64 -11.27
C TYR A 368 -11.68 11.15 -11.33
N LEU A 369 -12.68 10.34 -11.68
CA LEU A 369 -12.56 8.89 -11.77
C LEU A 369 -12.14 8.48 -13.18
N ARG A 370 -11.29 7.47 -13.29
CA ARG A 370 -10.97 6.76 -14.54
C ARG A 370 -11.42 5.32 -14.41
N LEU A 371 -12.44 4.95 -15.19
CA LEU A 371 -13.10 3.66 -15.13
C LEU A 371 -12.47 2.69 -16.14
N CYS A 372 -12.37 1.44 -15.76
CA CYS A 372 -12.22 0.32 -16.68
C CYS A 372 -13.42 0.23 -17.63
N ASN A 373 -13.21 -0.29 -18.83
CA ASN A 373 -14.27 -0.43 -19.82
C ASN A 373 -15.27 -1.53 -19.47
N LEU A 374 -14.78 -2.64 -18.94
CA LEU A 374 -15.57 -3.84 -18.70
C LEU A 374 -15.78 -4.05 -17.19
N PRO A 375 -16.88 -4.72 -16.78
CA PRO A 375 -17.08 -5.14 -15.40
C PRO A 375 -15.88 -5.92 -14.88
N PHE A 376 -15.55 -5.69 -13.61
CA PHE A 376 -14.44 -6.33 -12.95
C PHE A 376 -14.79 -7.78 -12.60
N ASP A 377 -13.89 -8.70 -12.93
CA ASP A 377 -13.91 -10.06 -12.41
C ASP A 377 -12.48 -10.60 -12.35
N LEU A 378 -12.20 -11.48 -11.38
CA LEU A 378 -10.89 -12.09 -11.22
C LEU A 378 -10.70 -13.35 -12.09
N GLY A 379 -11.73 -13.79 -12.82
CA GLY A 379 -11.69 -14.98 -13.66
C GLY A 379 -10.94 -14.79 -14.98
N ASP A 380 -10.80 -13.54 -15.44
CA ASP A 380 -10.16 -13.19 -16.72
C ASP A 380 -9.03 -12.16 -16.55
N LEU A 381 -7.97 -12.56 -15.83
CA LEU A 381 -6.80 -11.71 -15.55
C LEU A 381 -6.06 -11.21 -16.81
N LYS A 382 -6.23 -11.91 -17.94
CA LYS A 382 -5.61 -11.54 -19.23
C LYS A 382 -6.32 -10.37 -19.89
N ASN A 383 -7.60 -10.14 -19.58
CA ASN A 383 -8.36 -9.03 -20.12
C ASN A 383 -8.04 -7.72 -19.38
N ARG A 384 -7.07 -7.01 -19.93
CA ARG A 384 -6.55 -5.75 -19.38
C ARG A 384 -7.63 -4.67 -19.24
N GLN A 385 -8.72 -4.72 -20.01
CA GLN A 385 -9.82 -3.74 -19.93
C GLN A 385 -10.68 -3.85 -18.67
N LYS A 386 -10.57 -4.96 -17.92
CA LYS A 386 -11.23 -5.17 -16.61
C LYS A 386 -10.36 -4.70 -15.44
N HIS A 387 -9.05 -4.63 -15.64
CA HIS A 387 -8.07 -4.50 -14.55
C HIS A 387 -7.23 -3.23 -14.60
N ILE A 388 -7.13 -2.60 -15.78
CA ILE A 388 -6.31 -1.43 -16.03
C ILE A 388 -7.23 -0.32 -16.56
N SER A 389 -7.39 0.75 -15.80
CA SER A 389 -8.19 1.94 -16.09
C SER A 389 -7.51 2.92 -17.05
N ASN A 390 -6.24 2.68 -17.40
CA ASN A 390 -5.49 3.56 -18.29
C ASN A 390 -6.19 3.71 -19.65
N TRP A 391 -6.29 4.95 -20.13
CA TRP A 391 -6.95 5.29 -21.39
C TRP A 391 -6.45 4.48 -22.59
N GLU A 392 -5.15 4.25 -22.74
CA GLU A 392 -4.62 3.59 -23.94
C GLU A 392 -5.03 2.13 -24.05
N VAL A 393 -5.33 1.49 -22.91
CA VAL A 393 -5.91 0.14 -22.84
C VAL A 393 -7.40 0.18 -23.20
N ASN A 394 -8.09 1.27 -22.85
CA ASN A 394 -9.54 1.39 -22.93
C ASN A 394 -10.04 2.15 -24.18
N ARG A 395 -9.17 2.78 -24.96
CA ARG A 395 -9.54 3.65 -26.11
C ARG A 395 -10.39 2.99 -27.20
N GLY A 396 -10.43 1.66 -27.27
CA GLY A 396 -11.15 0.89 -28.29
C GLY A 396 -12.29 0.01 -27.76
N GLY A 397 -12.69 0.15 -26.49
CA GLY A 397 -13.82 -0.64 -25.96
C GLY A 397 -15.19 -0.05 -26.29
N SER A 398 -16.28 -0.67 -25.84
CA SER A 398 -17.63 -0.22 -26.19
C SER A 398 -18.11 1.05 -25.45
N TYR A 399 -17.40 1.50 -24.42
CA TYR A 399 -17.84 2.57 -23.49
C TYR A 399 -16.88 3.79 -23.43
N VAL A 400 -16.13 4.03 -24.50
CA VAL A 400 -14.93 4.90 -24.55
C VAL A 400 -15.13 6.33 -24.03
N CYS A 401 -16.25 6.99 -24.35
CA CYS A 401 -16.35 8.46 -24.16
C CYS A 401 -17.23 8.89 -22.98
N GLU A 402 -18.39 8.26 -22.76
CA GLU A 402 -19.36 8.69 -21.73
C GLU A 402 -19.26 7.89 -20.43
N GLY A 403 -18.58 6.73 -20.45
CA GLY A 403 -18.47 5.81 -19.33
C GLY A 403 -17.07 5.69 -18.72
N ALA A 404 -16.02 6.20 -19.38
CA ALA A 404 -14.63 5.97 -18.99
C ALA A 404 -14.07 6.98 -17.98
N VAL A 405 -14.66 8.17 -17.89
CA VAL A 405 -14.24 9.21 -16.93
C VAL A 405 -15.49 9.80 -16.28
N LYS A 406 -15.47 9.99 -14.96
CA LYS A 406 -16.60 10.53 -14.19
C LYS A 406 -16.15 11.62 -13.19
N PRO A 407 -16.99 12.61 -12.88
CA PRO A 407 -16.71 13.57 -11.82
C PRO A 407 -16.76 12.89 -10.44
N LEU A 408 -16.18 13.53 -9.43
CA LEU A 408 -16.25 13.08 -8.04
C LEU A 408 -17.70 12.88 -7.56
N SER A 409 -18.65 13.72 -7.99
CA SER A 409 -20.06 13.59 -7.60
C SER A 409 -20.64 12.21 -7.90
N ALA A 410 -20.23 11.59 -9.02
CA ALA A 410 -20.70 10.24 -9.38
C ALA A 410 -20.20 9.17 -8.40
N LEU A 411 -19.04 9.36 -7.77
CA LEU A 411 -18.57 8.49 -6.69
C LEU A 411 -19.37 8.76 -5.40
N ILE A 412 -19.55 10.03 -5.05
CA ILE A 412 -20.28 10.43 -3.83
C ILE A 412 -21.71 9.87 -3.83
N ASP A 413 -22.37 9.88 -4.99
CA ASP A 413 -23.73 9.33 -5.15
C ASP A 413 -23.81 7.81 -4.90
N GLU A 414 -22.71 7.07 -5.09
CA GLU A 414 -22.62 5.62 -4.85
C GLU A 414 -22.05 5.27 -3.46
N LEU A 415 -21.56 6.25 -2.70
CA LEU A 415 -20.97 6.04 -1.37
C LEU A 415 -21.99 6.19 -0.23
N PRO A 416 -21.72 5.57 0.94
CA PRO A 416 -22.45 5.93 2.16
C PRO A 416 -22.35 7.44 2.44
N LYS A 417 -23.44 8.04 2.91
CA LYS A 417 -23.54 9.49 3.13
C LYS A 417 -22.40 9.99 4.02
N GLY A 418 -21.65 10.98 3.52
CA GLY A 418 -20.52 11.60 4.24
C GLY A 418 -19.23 10.77 4.27
N ALA A 419 -19.18 9.60 3.63
CA ALA A 419 -17.98 8.76 3.61
C ALA A 419 -16.81 9.42 2.88
N TRP A 420 -17.07 10.26 1.87
CA TRP A 420 -16.02 11.00 1.18
C TRP A 420 -15.32 11.97 2.14
N GLU A 421 -16.07 12.86 2.80
CA GLU A 421 -15.52 13.88 3.68
C GLU A 421 -14.98 13.29 4.99
N GLY A 422 -15.70 12.34 5.59
CA GLY A 422 -15.39 11.79 6.90
C GLY A 422 -14.31 10.70 6.91
N ARG A 423 -14.15 9.98 5.80
CA ARG A 423 -13.26 8.79 5.75
C ARG A 423 -12.23 8.86 4.62
N LEU A 424 -12.64 9.06 3.37
CA LEU A 424 -11.72 8.97 2.22
C LEU A 424 -10.79 10.18 2.10
N LEU A 425 -11.33 11.40 2.18
CA LEU A 425 -10.59 12.64 1.98
C LEU A 425 -9.44 12.82 2.99
N PRO A 426 -9.61 12.56 4.31
CA PRO A 426 -8.50 12.64 5.26
C PRO A 426 -7.37 11.64 4.95
N GLN A 427 -7.72 10.41 4.57
CA GLN A 427 -6.74 9.39 4.19
C GLN A 427 -6.02 9.74 2.88
N ILE A 428 -6.73 10.27 1.88
CA ILE A 428 -6.12 10.75 0.63
C ILE A 428 -5.13 11.89 0.91
N ARG A 429 -5.50 12.86 1.77
CA ARG A 429 -4.57 13.91 2.20
C ARG A 429 -3.33 13.33 2.88
N TYR A 430 -3.51 12.38 3.79
CA TYR A 430 -2.40 11.69 4.46
C TYR A 430 -1.45 11.03 3.45
N ILE A 431 -1.99 10.29 2.47
CA ILE A 431 -1.22 9.67 1.39
C ILE A 431 -0.38 10.71 0.64
N ILE A 432 -1.00 11.81 0.23
CA ILE A 432 -0.32 12.88 -0.53
C ILE A 432 0.82 13.48 0.27
N LEU A 433 0.54 13.87 1.52
CA LEU A 433 1.54 14.49 2.41
C LEU A 433 2.73 13.57 2.61
N HIS A 434 2.51 12.34 3.04
CA HIS A 434 3.59 11.39 3.34
C HIS A 434 4.37 10.95 2.09
N THR A 435 3.70 10.89 0.94
CA THR A 435 4.39 10.60 -0.33
C THR A 435 5.34 11.73 -0.73
N ILE A 436 4.90 12.99 -0.61
CA ILE A 436 5.75 14.15 -0.95
C ILE A 436 6.87 14.30 0.08
N LEU A 437 6.56 14.18 1.39
CA LEU A 437 7.54 14.21 2.48
C LEU A 437 8.67 13.18 2.26
N ALA A 438 8.33 11.96 1.84
CA ALA A 438 9.30 10.92 1.54
C ALA A 438 10.35 11.30 0.49
N ALA A 439 9.99 12.18 -0.44
CA ALA A 439 10.84 12.63 -1.54
C ALA A 439 11.51 13.99 -1.31
N THR A 440 11.15 14.73 -0.27
CA THR A 440 11.66 16.11 -0.02
C THR A 440 13.18 16.22 -0.11
N HIS A 441 13.93 15.30 0.51
CA HIS A 441 15.40 15.30 0.47
C HIS A 441 16.00 15.01 -0.92
N SER A 442 15.22 14.44 -1.83
CA SER A 442 15.66 14.10 -3.19
C SER A 442 15.17 15.12 -4.23
N LEU A 443 14.13 15.90 -3.91
CA LEU A 443 13.64 16.97 -4.74
C LEU A 443 14.48 18.23 -4.55
N THR A 444 14.85 18.89 -5.64
CA THR A 444 15.50 20.20 -5.58
C THR A 444 14.64 21.22 -6.30
N GLY A 445 14.12 22.15 -5.52
CA GLY A 445 13.41 23.33 -6.00
C GLY A 445 14.34 24.52 -6.23
N ARG A 446 13.83 25.48 -7.00
CA ARG A 446 14.36 26.84 -7.13
C ARG A 446 13.19 27.79 -6.87
N GLU A 447 13.50 29.02 -6.48
CA GLU A 447 12.50 30.08 -6.51
C GLU A 447 11.80 30.13 -7.88
N LYS A 448 10.47 30.23 -7.86
CA LYS A 448 9.60 30.20 -9.05
C LYS A 448 9.64 28.89 -9.86
N SER A 449 10.12 27.80 -9.27
CA SER A 449 9.81 26.45 -9.75
C SER A 449 8.60 25.91 -9.01
N PHE A 450 7.76 25.16 -9.71
CA PHE A 450 6.61 24.45 -9.13
C PHE A 450 6.44 23.12 -9.85
N GLU A 451 5.63 22.23 -9.29
CA GLU A 451 5.34 20.93 -9.92
C GLU A 451 3.87 20.56 -9.76
N LEU A 452 3.26 20.13 -10.87
CA LEU A 452 1.91 19.58 -10.88
C LEU A 452 1.99 18.06 -10.98
N TYR A 453 1.59 17.39 -9.90
CA TYR A 453 1.51 15.93 -9.82
C TYR A 453 0.08 15.44 -10.05
N GLY A 454 -0.04 14.29 -10.71
CA GLY A 454 -1.26 13.49 -10.75
C GLY A 454 -1.10 12.24 -9.91
N PHE A 455 -1.79 12.17 -8.78
CA PHE A 455 -1.85 10.99 -7.92
C PHE A 455 -2.93 10.05 -8.43
N ASP A 456 -2.56 8.79 -8.65
CA ASP A 456 -3.47 7.72 -9.03
C ASP A 456 -3.77 6.88 -7.79
N ILE A 457 -5.00 6.97 -7.28
CA ILE A 457 -5.41 6.33 -6.03
C ILE A 457 -6.55 5.36 -6.31
N LEU A 458 -6.44 4.12 -5.83
CA LEU A 458 -7.53 3.15 -5.91
C LEU A 458 -8.21 3.03 -4.55
N ILE A 459 -9.53 2.93 -4.53
CA ILE A 459 -10.31 2.73 -3.31
C ILE A 459 -10.75 1.26 -3.29
N ASP A 460 -10.54 0.56 -2.17
CA ASP A 460 -11.05 -0.79 -1.98
C ASP A 460 -12.48 -0.81 -1.42
N GLU A 461 -13.10 -1.99 -1.39
CA GLU A 461 -14.49 -2.14 -0.92
C GLU A 461 -14.69 -1.78 0.56
N ASP A 462 -13.62 -1.76 1.35
CA ASP A 462 -13.62 -1.34 2.75
C ASP A 462 -13.48 0.18 2.90
N LEU A 463 -13.48 0.94 1.80
CA LEU A 463 -13.26 2.38 1.73
C LEU A 463 -11.87 2.83 2.21
N HIS A 464 -10.87 2.03 1.88
CA HIS A 464 -9.47 2.34 2.11
C HIS A 464 -8.79 2.78 0.80
N PRO A 465 -8.17 3.97 0.75
CA PRO A 465 -7.45 4.43 -0.43
C PRO A 465 -6.01 3.90 -0.49
N TRP A 466 -5.58 3.51 -1.69
CA TRP A 466 -4.27 2.93 -1.99
C TRP A 466 -3.58 3.71 -3.11
N LEU A 467 -2.37 4.20 -2.85
CA LEU A 467 -1.54 4.85 -3.87
C LEU A 467 -1.06 3.83 -4.91
N LEU A 468 -1.31 4.11 -6.19
CA LEU A 468 -0.85 3.27 -7.30
C LEU A 468 0.40 3.81 -7.99
N GLU A 469 0.40 5.11 -8.32
CA GLU A 469 1.51 5.82 -8.96
C GLU A 469 1.34 7.34 -8.82
N VAL A 470 2.44 8.06 -8.98
CA VAL A 470 2.46 9.53 -9.12
C VAL A 470 2.94 9.84 -10.54
N ASN A 471 2.26 10.72 -11.25
CA ASN A 471 2.56 11.07 -12.63
C ASN A 471 2.95 12.55 -12.75
N LEU A 472 3.90 12.84 -13.65
CA LEU A 472 4.12 14.19 -14.19
C LEU A 472 3.15 14.40 -15.35
N SER A 473 2.69 15.63 -15.51
CA SER A 473 1.64 16.07 -16.43
C SER A 473 0.21 15.81 -15.93
N PRO A 474 -0.69 16.79 -16.09
CA PRO A 474 -2.11 16.62 -15.86
C PRO A 474 -2.73 15.47 -16.68
N ALA A 475 -2.12 15.05 -17.80
CA ALA A 475 -2.66 14.09 -18.77
C ALA A 475 -4.15 14.35 -19.09
N CYS A 476 -4.46 15.63 -19.27
CA CYS A 476 -5.79 16.20 -19.34
C CYS A 476 -6.27 16.43 -20.76
N SER A 477 -5.97 15.54 -21.71
CA SER A 477 -6.58 15.69 -23.03
C SER A 477 -8.09 15.55 -22.86
N PRO A 478 -8.88 16.64 -23.02
CA PRO A 478 -10.28 16.61 -22.63
C PRO A 478 -11.02 15.57 -23.47
N ARG A 479 -11.90 14.83 -22.81
CA ARG A 479 -12.73 13.77 -23.43
C ARG A 479 -14.20 14.11 -23.42
N THR A 480 -14.59 15.00 -22.51
CA THR A 480 -15.93 15.51 -22.29
C THR A 480 -15.83 17.02 -22.10
N ALA A 481 -16.93 17.74 -22.34
CA ALA A 481 -16.99 19.19 -22.12
C ALA A 481 -16.70 19.56 -20.65
N TRP A 482 -17.30 18.82 -19.72
CA TRP A 482 -17.06 18.97 -18.28
C TRP A 482 -15.56 18.82 -17.92
N LEU A 483 -14.88 17.79 -18.45
CA LEU A 483 -13.47 17.58 -18.15
C LEU A 483 -12.64 18.74 -18.71
N LYS A 484 -12.97 19.27 -19.89
CA LYS A 484 -12.32 20.46 -20.46
C LYS A 484 -12.43 21.65 -19.51
N GLU A 485 -13.64 21.93 -19.02
CA GLU A 485 -13.90 23.03 -18.08
C GLU A 485 -13.13 22.85 -16.77
N MET A 486 -13.18 21.65 -16.19
CA MET A 486 -12.44 21.32 -14.97
C MET A 486 -10.93 21.50 -15.13
N CYS A 487 -10.37 21.13 -16.29
CA CYS A 487 -8.95 21.34 -16.59
C CYS A 487 -8.59 22.83 -16.73
N THR A 488 -9.50 23.64 -17.27
CA THR A 488 -9.33 25.11 -17.34
C THR A 488 -9.33 25.73 -15.95
N HIS A 489 -10.27 25.35 -15.07
CA HIS A 489 -10.30 25.85 -13.69
C HIS A 489 -9.08 25.41 -12.89
N MET A 490 -8.67 24.14 -13.05
CA MET A 490 -7.43 23.62 -12.48
C MET A 490 -6.23 24.45 -12.93
N ALA A 491 -6.07 24.68 -14.25
CA ALA A 491 -4.96 25.42 -14.81
C ALA A 491 -4.93 26.88 -14.33
N ARG A 492 -6.09 27.55 -14.26
CA ARG A 492 -6.21 28.92 -13.74
C ARG A 492 -5.67 29.05 -12.34
N GLY A 493 -6.23 28.30 -11.39
CA GLY A 493 -5.80 28.40 -9.99
C GLY A 493 -4.35 27.92 -9.78
N MET A 494 -3.88 26.94 -10.56
CA MET A 494 -2.49 26.50 -10.52
C MET A 494 -1.54 27.63 -10.94
N ILE A 495 -1.84 28.31 -12.05
CA ILE A 495 -1.03 29.41 -12.56
C ILE A 495 -1.05 30.59 -11.57
N ASP A 496 -2.20 30.90 -10.98
CA ASP A 496 -2.30 31.97 -9.98
C ASP A 496 -1.41 31.67 -8.77
N ILE A 497 -1.45 30.44 -8.23
CA ILE A 497 -0.58 30.01 -7.13
C ILE A 497 0.89 30.03 -7.54
N ALA A 498 1.22 29.45 -8.69
CA ALA A 498 2.61 29.33 -9.15
C ALA A 498 3.28 30.68 -9.43
N LEU A 499 2.52 31.67 -9.91
CA LEU A 499 3.05 32.97 -10.30
C LEU A 499 2.92 34.04 -9.21
N HIS A 500 1.89 33.95 -8.36
CA HIS A 500 1.55 35.00 -7.40
C HIS A 500 1.57 34.54 -5.94
N GLY A 501 1.80 33.24 -5.67
CA GLY A 501 1.85 32.68 -4.33
C GLY A 501 0.50 32.63 -3.62
N ARG A 502 -0.59 32.91 -4.33
CA ARG A 502 -1.96 32.93 -3.80
C ARG A 502 -2.95 32.58 -4.90
N CYS A 503 -4.09 32.03 -4.52
CA CYS A 503 -5.24 31.89 -5.42
C CYS A 503 -6.35 32.88 -5.04
N GLU A 504 -7.16 33.27 -6.01
CA GLU A 504 -8.36 34.09 -5.77
C GLU A 504 -9.39 33.34 -4.89
N GLY A 505 -10.26 34.09 -4.22
CA GLY A 505 -11.34 33.52 -3.42
C GLY A 505 -12.26 32.64 -4.27
N GLY A 506 -12.54 31.41 -3.81
CA GLY A 506 -13.33 30.43 -4.55
C GLY A 506 -12.52 29.49 -5.46
N SER A 507 -11.19 29.60 -5.47
CA SER A 507 -10.32 28.64 -6.15
C SER A 507 -10.56 27.20 -5.66
N PRO A 508 -10.59 26.19 -6.56
CA PRO A 508 -10.68 24.78 -6.20
C PRO A 508 -9.36 24.22 -5.66
N TRP A 509 -8.33 25.03 -5.47
CA TRP A 509 -7.07 24.61 -4.86
C TRP A 509 -7.08 24.90 -3.35
N GLN A 510 -6.90 23.86 -2.55
CA GLN A 510 -6.83 23.96 -1.10
C GLN A 510 -5.38 23.75 -0.63
N LEU A 511 -4.87 24.69 0.16
CA LEU A 511 -3.61 24.52 0.87
C LEU A 511 -3.75 23.38 1.91
N ILE A 512 -2.89 22.36 1.82
CA ILE A 512 -2.91 21.21 2.74
C ILE A 512 -1.63 21.11 3.59
N LEU A 513 -0.56 21.81 3.20
CA LEU A 513 0.64 21.99 4.00
C LEU A 513 1.31 23.31 3.61
N ASP A 514 1.70 24.07 4.63
CA ASP A 514 2.62 25.20 4.51
C ASP A 514 3.60 25.10 5.67
N GLU A 515 4.86 24.76 5.38
CA GLU A 515 5.90 24.75 6.39
C GLU A 515 6.26 26.19 6.75
N ASP A 516 5.62 26.75 7.77
CA ASP A 516 6.10 27.99 8.37
C ASP A 516 7.45 27.70 9.05
N PRO A 517 8.56 28.36 8.66
CA PRO A 517 9.86 28.16 9.31
C PRO A 517 9.89 28.56 10.80
N THR A 518 8.80 29.10 11.35
CA THR A 518 8.66 29.46 12.77
C THR A 518 7.85 28.50 13.62
N ASP A 519 7.15 27.52 13.04
CA ASP A 519 6.31 26.57 13.79
C ASP A 519 7.04 25.26 14.13
N GLU A 520 7.07 24.90 15.42
CA GLU A 520 7.47 23.57 15.87
C GLU A 520 6.43 22.55 15.42
N TRP A 521 6.78 21.72 14.43
CA TRP A 521 5.90 20.73 13.82
C TRP A 521 5.36 19.72 14.86
N GLU A 522 4.07 19.82 15.21
CA GLU A 522 3.34 18.75 15.90
C GLU A 522 2.81 17.74 14.87
N GLN A 523 3.13 16.46 15.05
CA GLN A 523 2.58 15.38 14.24
C GLN A 523 1.04 15.43 14.23
N PRO A 524 0.37 15.34 13.06
CA PRO A 524 -1.08 15.24 13.00
C PRO A 524 -1.57 14.04 13.81
N LYS A 525 -2.50 14.27 14.75
CA LYS A 525 -3.13 13.18 15.53
C LYS A 525 -3.81 12.20 14.59
N MET A 526 -3.36 10.94 14.62
CA MET A 526 -3.93 9.84 13.86
C MET A 526 -5.32 9.49 14.36
N CYS A 527 -6.33 9.49 13.48
CA CYS A 527 -7.50 8.66 13.68
C CYS A 527 -7.14 7.24 13.23
N VAL A 528 -6.91 6.35 14.20
CA VAL A 528 -6.77 4.92 13.93
C VAL A 528 -8.15 4.38 13.54
N PRO A 529 -8.32 3.69 12.41
CA PRO A 529 -9.57 2.99 12.13
C PRO A 529 -9.74 1.88 13.18
N GLY A 530 -10.70 2.03 14.10
CA GLY A 530 -10.99 1.00 15.10
C GLY A 530 -11.32 1.47 16.52
N SER A 531 -11.15 2.75 16.85
CA SER A 531 -11.62 3.28 18.15
C SER A 531 -12.89 4.11 17.95
N ASP A 532 -14.03 3.44 17.80
CA ASP A 532 -15.33 4.10 17.88
C ASP A 532 -15.54 4.60 19.33
N GLU A 533 -15.41 5.91 19.51
CA GLU A 533 -16.19 6.62 20.52
C GLU A 533 -17.65 6.62 20.06
N THR A 534 -18.49 6.07 20.91
CA THR A 534 -19.93 5.91 20.74
C THR A 534 -20.62 7.18 20.21
N TYR A 535 -21.09 7.12 18.97
CA TYR A 535 -22.11 8.01 18.43
C TYR A 535 -23.44 7.77 19.17
N THR A 536 -23.70 8.49 20.26
CA THR A 536 -25.04 8.54 20.85
C THR A 536 -25.92 9.47 20.00
N HIS A 537 -26.77 8.88 19.15
CA HIS A 537 -27.91 9.57 18.56
C HIS A 537 -28.85 10.07 19.67
N LYS A 538 -29.07 11.39 19.75
CA LYS A 538 -30.28 11.95 20.36
C LYS A 538 -31.46 11.58 19.47
N ILE A 539 -32.26 10.62 19.91
CA ILE A 539 -33.59 10.35 19.38
C ILE A 539 -34.56 11.23 20.15
N ASP A 540 -35.22 12.15 19.43
CA ASP A 540 -36.34 12.92 19.95
C ASP A 540 -37.50 11.96 20.28
N LYS A 541 -37.97 12.06 21.53
CA LYS A 541 -39.13 11.33 22.05
C LYS A 541 -40.40 11.93 21.49
N GLU A 542 -41.14 11.15 20.70
CA GLU A 542 -42.60 11.20 20.71
C GLU A 542 -43.17 9.91 21.30
N THR A 543 -44.23 10.12 22.06
CA THR A 543 -44.88 9.25 23.03
C THR A 543 -45.63 8.07 22.42
N SER A 544 -45.53 6.88 23.02
CA SER A 544 -46.72 6.10 23.43
C SER A 544 -46.36 4.96 24.38
N SER A 545 -47.30 4.73 25.28
CA SER A 545 -47.34 3.82 26.43
C SER A 545 -47.46 2.34 26.06
N ALA A 546 -46.84 1.45 26.84
CA ALA A 546 -47.54 0.44 27.67
C ALA A 546 -46.52 -0.48 28.36
N ASP A 547 -46.91 -0.90 29.57
CA ASP A 547 -46.20 -1.74 30.52
C ASP A 547 -45.80 -3.13 29.98
N ASP A 548 -44.66 -3.67 30.42
CA ASP A 548 -44.69 -4.85 31.29
C ASP A 548 -43.36 -5.10 32.04
N LYS A 549 -43.50 -5.60 33.27
CA LYS A 549 -42.44 -5.87 34.23
C LYS A 549 -41.87 -7.27 34.04
N SER A 550 -40.54 -7.42 34.04
CA SER A 550 -39.91 -8.51 34.81
C SER A 550 -38.43 -8.22 35.11
N THR A 551 -38.11 -8.40 36.38
CA THR A 551 -36.84 -8.19 37.06
C THR A 551 -35.92 -9.41 36.95
N CYS A 552 -34.62 -9.21 36.74
CA CYS A 552 -33.61 -10.09 37.33
C CYS A 552 -32.30 -9.32 37.61
N THR A 553 -31.78 -9.53 38.82
CA THR A 553 -30.78 -8.75 39.54
C THR A 553 -29.52 -9.57 39.79
N SER A 554 -28.32 -9.09 39.40
CA SER A 554 -27.01 -9.30 40.11
C SER A 554 -25.91 -8.36 39.54
N PRO A 555 -24.78 -8.12 40.24
CA PRO A 555 -24.20 -6.79 40.48
C PRO A 555 -23.11 -6.33 39.49
N PRO A 556 -22.84 -5.00 39.40
CA PRO A 556 -21.70 -4.47 38.65
C PRO A 556 -20.39 -4.67 39.42
N MET A 557 -19.39 -5.28 38.76
CA MET A 557 -18.01 -5.25 39.25
C MET A 557 -17.42 -3.86 39.06
N SER A 558 -16.85 -3.34 40.13
CA SER A 558 -16.19 -2.05 40.26
C SER A 558 -15.04 -1.87 39.27
N ILE A 559 -15.15 -0.85 38.41
CA ILE A 559 -14.01 -0.28 37.69
C ILE A 559 -13.29 0.63 38.68
N VAL A 560 -12.07 0.27 39.05
CA VAL A 560 -11.16 1.14 39.80
C VAL A 560 -10.54 2.11 38.78
N PRO A 561 -10.73 3.44 38.91
CA PRO A 561 -10.08 4.38 38.03
C PRO A 561 -8.60 4.49 38.42
N TYR A 562 -7.70 4.15 37.50
CA TYR A 562 -6.30 4.57 37.60
C TYR A 562 -6.28 6.10 37.42
N ALA A 563 -6.00 6.80 38.52
CA ALA A 563 -5.79 8.23 38.52
C ALA A 563 -4.45 8.56 37.84
N ASP A 564 -4.50 9.41 36.81
CA ASP A 564 -3.34 10.12 36.28
C ASP A 564 -2.85 11.11 37.33
N GLU A 565 -1.83 10.72 38.11
CA GLU A 565 -0.99 11.70 38.83
C GLU A 565 0.36 11.85 38.12
N PRO A 566 0.81 13.09 37.85
CA PRO A 566 2.13 13.34 37.27
C PRO A 566 3.22 12.99 38.29
N LEU A 567 4.06 12.02 37.92
CA LEU A 567 5.22 11.56 38.69
C LEU A 567 6.15 12.73 39.05
N LYS A 568 6.11 13.15 40.32
CA LYS A 568 7.11 14.02 40.94
C LYS A 568 8.40 13.25 41.18
N VAL A 569 9.44 13.57 40.41
CA VAL A 569 10.80 13.05 40.63
C VAL A 569 11.36 13.66 41.92
N THR A 570 11.34 12.90 43.01
CA THR A 570 12.11 13.21 44.22
C THR A 570 13.32 12.29 44.27
N GLY A 571 14.52 12.88 44.31
CA GLY A 571 15.77 12.16 44.23
C GLY A 571 16.07 11.37 45.51
N ARG A 572 15.86 10.05 45.50
CA ARG A 572 16.59 9.07 46.33
C ARG A 572 16.77 7.75 45.56
N ARG A 573 17.95 7.16 45.75
CA ARG A 573 18.48 5.93 45.14
C ARG A 573 17.43 4.80 45.06
N ILE A 574 17.29 4.21 43.88
CA ILE A 574 16.64 2.90 43.70
C ILE A 574 17.71 1.83 43.70
N ASP A 575 17.49 0.81 44.53
CA ASP A 575 18.35 -0.35 44.78
C ASP A 575 18.58 -1.20 43.52
N ILE A 576 19.84 -1.57 43.30
CA ILE A 576 20.27 -2.41 42.16
C ILE A 576 20.24 -3.87 42.61
N GLU A 577 19.07 -4.51 42.58
CA GLU A 577 19.01 -5.97 42.74
C GLU A 577 17.91 -6.67 41.94
N VAL A 578 17.53 -6.12 40.79
CA VAL A 578 16.70 -6.81 39.77
C VAL A 578 17.39 -6.87 38.40
N GLU A 579 18.71 -6.67 38.35
CA GLU A 579 19.49 -6.58 37.12
C GLU A 579 20.11 -7.93 36.69
N ARG A 580 19.31 -9.00 36.53
CA ARG A 580 19.87 -10.32 36.15
C ARG A 580 19.24 -11.13 35.02
N ARG A 581 18.36 -10.57 34.19
CA ARG A 581 18.01 -11.23 32.92
C ARG A 581 17.88 -10.24 31.78
N PHE A 582 19.02 -9.92 31.16
CA PHE A 582 19.06 -9.34 29.82
C PHE A 582 19.69 -10.35 28.87
N ASP A 583 18.95 -10.71 27.81
CA ASP A 583 19.45 -11.61 26.79
C ASP A 583 20.51 -10.90 25.93
N THR A 584 21.76 -11.32 26.11
CA THR A 584 22.91 -10.89 25.32
C THR A 584 22.75 -11.07 23.80
N ARG A 585 21.80 -11.85 23.30
CA ARG A 585 21.55 -12.05 21.86
C ARG A 585 20.74 -10.91 21.22
N VAL A 586 19.72 -10.38 21.90
CA VAL A 586 18.92 -9.24 21.41
C VAL A 586 19.80 -7.99 21.27
N THR A 587 20.62 -7.70 22.28
CA THR A 587 21.58 -6.57 22.23
C THR A 587 22.65 -6.76 21.15
N ARG A 588 22.97 -8.00 20.77
CA ARG A 588 23.92 -8.30 19.68
C ARG A 588 23.27 -8.13 18.32
N HIS A 589 22.02 -8.54 18.13
CA HIS A 589 21.29 -8.43 16.87
C HIS A 589 20.95 -6.97 16.53
N THR A 590 20.35 -6.22 17.47
CA THR A 590 20.06 -4.79 17.27
C THR A 590 21.34 -3.97 17.08
N ALA A 591 22.40 -4.27 17.83
CA ALA A 591 23.70 -3.63 17.59
C ALA A 591 24.30 -4.04 16.23
N ALA A 592 24.14 -5.29 15.80
CA ALA A 592 24.61 -5.74 14.49
C ALA A 592 23.88 -5.03 13.34
N ILE A 593 22.57 -4.82 13.44
CA ILE A 593 21.78 -4.04 12.49
C ILE A 593 22.28 -2.60 12.43
N VAL A 594 22.46 -1.94 13.59
CA VAL A 594 22.95 -0.55 13.63
C VAL A 594 24.37 -0.44 13.06
N ILE A 595 25.23 -1.41 13.35
CA ILE A 595 26.60 -1.46 12.82
C ILE A 595 26.59 -1.69 11.30
N GLN A 596 25.80 -2.65 10.81
CA GLN A 596 25.73 -2.99 9.39
C GLN A 596 25.05 -1.92 8.54
N ARG A 597 23.96 -1.32 9.02
CA ARG A 597 23.19 -0.32 8.26
C ARG A 597 23.77 1.09 8.33
N HIS A 598 24.41 1.49 9.43
CA HIS A 598 24.80 2.89 9.62
C HIS A 598 26.31 3.09 9.80
N VAL A 599 27.00 2.20 10.51
CA VAL A 599 28.42 2.41 10.84
C VAL A 599 29.35 1.92 9.72
N ILE A 600 29.11 0.73 9.16
CA ILE A 600 29.93 0.18 8.06
C ILE A 600 29.90 1.08 6.81
N PRO A 601 28.74 1.56 6.34
CA PRO A 601 28.68 2.45 5.17
C PRO A 601 29.38 3.80 5.41
N TYR A 602 29.32 4.33 6.63
CA TYR A 602 30.03 5.56 7.01
C TYR A 602 31.55 5.36 7.02
N LEU A 603 32.03 4.26 7.60
CA LEU A 603 33.46 3.92 7.65
C LEU A 603 34.03 3.56 6.25
N GLN A 604 33.21 3.00 5.36
CA GLN A 604 33.57 2.76 3.95
C GLN A 604 33.69 4.07 3.15
N ARG A 605 32.89 5.09 3.46
CA ARG A 605 32.97 6.42 2.82
C ARG A 605 34.28 7.16 3.13
N ILE A 606 34.90 6.91 4.28
CA ILE A 606 36.19 7.52 4.66
C ILE A 606 37.43 6.71 4.22
N ARG A 607 37.26 5.68 3.36
CA ARG A 607 38.32 4.85 2.73
C ARG A 607 39.32 4.22 3.71
N ILE A 608 38.84 3.64 4.80
CA ILE A 608 39.68 2.82 5.69
C ILE A 608 39.51 1.35 5.27
N ASP A 609 40.37 0.87 4.36
CA ASP A 609 40.19 -0.39 3.62
C ASP A 609 40.54 -1.69 4.40
N HIS A 610 40.81 -1.65 5.71
CA HIS A 610 41.12 -2.86 6.50
C HIS A 610 40.23 -2.99 7.75
N PHE A 611 39.03 -3.51 7.53
CA PHE A 611 37.87 -3.35 8.41
C PHE A 611 37.80 -4.24 9.66
N ILE A 612 38.62 -5.30 9.80
CA ILE A 612 38.23 -6.44 10.67
C ILE A 612 39.11 -6.61 11.93
N LYS A 613 40.22 -5.89 12.10
CA LYS A 613 41.18 -6.18 13.19
C LYS A 613 41.50 -5.04 14.16
N MET A 614 40.92 -3.84 14.02
CA MET A 614 41.28 -2.73 14.91
C MET A 614 40.57 -2.82 16.29
N PRO A 615 41.32 -2.85 17.41
CA PRO A 615 40.76 -2.89 18.76
C PRO A 615 39.83 -1.71 19.10
N ALA A 616 40.01 -0.56 18.43
CA ALA A 616 39.16 0.62 18.58
C ALA A 616 37.70 0.34 18.18
N ILE A 617 37.47 -0.40 17.09
CA ILE A 617 36.13 -0.75 16.64
C ILE A 617 35.44 -1.70 17.64
N VAL A 618 36.18 -2.67 18.18
CA VAL A 618 35.65 -3.56 19.24
C VAL A 618 35.24 -2.77 20.49
N ARG A 619 35.99 -1.70 20.83
CA ARG A 619 35.63 -0.79 21.94
C ARG A 619 34.39 0.04 21.61
N ILE A 620 34.26 0.56 20.39
CA ILE A 620 33.09 1.31 19.92
C ILE A 620 31.83 0.41 19.95
N GLN A 621 31.92 -0.81 19.41
CA GLN A 621 30.82 -1.78 19.44
C GLN A 621 30.39 -2.12 20.88
N LYS A 622 31.36 -2.25 21.80
CA LYS A 622 31.09 -2.52 23.22
C LYS A 622 30.49 -1.30 23.93
N ALA A 623 30.81 -0.08 23.52
CA ALA A 623 30.22 1.15 24.04
C ALA A 623 28.77 1.34 23.56
N ILE A 624 28.50 1.11 22.27
CA ILE A 624 27.16 1.16 21.67
C ILE A 624 26.23 0.14 22.34
N ARG A 625 26.69 -1.11 22.52
CA ARG A 625 25.91 -2.15 23.21
C ARG A 625 25.57 -1.77 24.65
N ARG A 626 26.48 -1.11 25.38
CA ARG A 626 26.24 -0.64 26.75
C ARG A 626 25.30 0.58 26.81
N TYR A 627 25.36 1.45 25.81
CA TYR A 627 24.49 2.62 25.71
C TYR A 627 23.04 2.20 25.46
N ILE A 628 22.82 1.28 24.50
CA ILE A 628 21.50 0.71 24.19
C ILE A 628 20.94 -0.06 25.40
N ALA A 629 21.78 -0.81 26.12
CA ALA A 629 21.35 -1.55 27.31
C ALA A 629 20.89 -0.65 28.48
N ARG A 630 21.26 0.64 28.51
CA ARG A 630 21.01 1.55 29.65
C ARG A 630 19.83 2.51 29.47
N ARG A 631 19.22 2.64 28.29
CA ARG A 631 18.08 3.54 28.08
C ARG A 631 16.92 2.81 27.39
N ARG A 632 15.75 2.80 28.06
CA ARG A 632 14.45 2.43 27.47
C ARG A 632 14.26 3.16 26.14
N MET A 633 13.76 2.47 25.13
CA MET A 633 13.50 3.02 23.80
C MET A 633 12.57 4.25 23.89
N ALA A 634 13.17 5.41 23.65
CA ALA A 634 12.52 6.61 23.15
C ALA A 634 13.61 7.40 22.42
N CYS A 635 13.32 7.78 21.17
CA CYS A 635 14.14 8.57 20.26
C CYS A 635 15.10 9.53 20.95
N LEU A 636 16.40 9.51 20.62
CA LEU A 636 17.27 10.70 20.73
C LEU A 636 18.58 10.55 19.91
N ARG A 637 18.60 11.29 18.79
CA ARG A 637 19.73 12.00 18.13
C ARG A 637 20.99 11.21 17.73
N LEU A 638 21.08 10.92 16.43
CA LEU A 638 22.29 10.51 15.69
C LEU A 638 23.52 11.40 15.97
N ASN A 639 23.31 12.70 16.23
CA ASN A 639 24.37 13.69 16.44
C ASN A 639 25.21 13.45 17.70
N SER A 640 24.67 12.83 18.75
CA SER A 640 25.44 12.48 19.95
C SER A 640 26.34 11.25 19.73
N LEU A 641 25.99 10.37 18.79
CA LEU A 641 26.78 9.20 18.45
C LEU A 641 27.95 9.59 17.52
N LEU A 642 27.70 10.56 16.61
CA LEU A 642 28.70 11.13 15.72
C LEU A 642 29.73 12.02 16.46
N SER A 643 29.33 12.79 17.47
CA SER A 643 30.27 13.60 18.26
C SER A 643 31.22 12.75 19.12
N MET A 644 30.81 11.56 19.55
CA MET A 644 31.69 10.60 20.25
C MET A 644 32.68 9.89 19.31
N LEU A 645 32.41 9.86 18.00
CA LEU A 645 33.27 9.25 16.99
C LEU A 645 34.30 10.22 16.41
N GLN A 646 34.14 11.53 16.62
CA GLN A 646 35.04 12.56 16.11
C GLN A 646 36.47 12.58 16.69
N PRO A 647 36.77 12.11 17.92
CA PRO A 647 38.14 12.11 18.45
C PRO A 647 38.99 10.87 18.11
N LEU A 648 38.49 9.93 17.29
CA LEU A 648 39.19 8.73 16.82
C LEU A 648 39.52 8.85 15.34
#